data_AF-A0A7W1IP38-F1
#
_entry.id   AF-A0A7W1IP38-F1
#
_cell.length_a   1.000
_cell.length_b   1.000
_cell.length_c   1.000
_cell.angle_alpha   90.00
_cell.angle_beta   90.00
_cell.angle_gamma   90.00
#
_symmetry.space_group_name_H-M   'P 1'
#
loop_
_entity.id
_entity.type
_entity.pdbx_description
1 polymer ?
#
loop_
_entity_poly.entity_id
_entity_poly.type
_entity_poly.pdbx_seq_one_letter_code
_entity_poly.pdbx_strand_id
1 'polypeptide(L)'
;MPLADAPLVPIAAIVLASGSGSVALLAEFLACLTPGTGMAYIVATTFDDQERARLLAAAAGYAVPVQVASDGQAIDADCVYLPADSQPLGLTKDGNALLRVATSDGHPTDTTLAAIVAACGECAAAVILSADARDGIRGARAIKEAGGLVLLREQSRPSDGVVHSLFAAGLADQSLPMQDMSASLAAFVQQNAVTATPPGPSLERIIELIKTEHGVDFAEYKKSTLVRRVQRRVSIVQAASLEDYVDLLHRSADERSTLFRELLINVTRFFRDPEVWKTLRERIMPELLGRRQDQLRAWVAGCSTGEEAYSLAILFREAMDALKVRVPVKIFATDLDREAVEFASRAVYPASTVADVPAELLERHFVRKGDCFQVAKATRELVVFAPHNLAKDPPFYHIDLVTCRNLLIYLQPALQRRVLSICHFALDHDGYLLLGGSETVSELSPFYAVVDSKAKLYQKKPGRPVPLPLDQTSERYVLRQSPPRAASKTGDAGAIDLADHIVQAALAECVPAALVVNEDQEVVHSFGPVDRFLKLPTGKPSFAITKMAPRELALALGTGIRRVFTDRTTIVYDDLPGKAEADSRSVRLTIKPLPLRDGVPALALIVFENGVARRAEPFHLDAQANHRIRDLEHELEQTSANLQAAIEELETSNEELQATNEEVLAANEELQATNEELQSVNQELYTVNAENQSRIAELTELNNDILNFLSGTNIGTIFLDQRLCIRKFTPAITKQINLTDADIGRPLGHFTHNILYANLVVDAEEVLKTLIPKHREVRSKTGQWFQLRLMPYRTEDNVIKGVVLTFIDISEVKSANDNLRKLMAAVEQSNHTIMITDASGVIEYVNRSFCEISGYASADVVGLKPNVIKSEAMDDQVFAALWRTISSGARWEGRLTNRAKDGRTFCEDAVIVPMLDGEGRITNYLKTAVLVLPARG
;
A
#
# COMPACT_ATOMS: atom_id res chain seq x y z
N MET A 1 12.41 -25.56 -35.89
CA MET A 1 13.04 -24.24 -35.60
C MET A 1 11.97 -23.19 -35.78
N PRO A 2 11.49 -22.53 -34.72
CA PRO A 2 10.67 -21.33 -34.89
C PRO A 2 11.57 -20.18 -35.34
N LEU A 3 11.07 -19.36 -36.25
CA LEU A 3 11.72 -18.12 -36.69
C LEU A 3 12.03 -17.25 -35.47
N ALA A 4 13.26 -16.75 -35.39
CA ALA A 4 13.63 -15.74 -34.41
C ALA A 4 12.72 -14.51 -34.60
N ASP A 5 12.06 -14.08 -33.52
CA ASP A 5 11.23 -12.87 -33.49
C ASP A 5 12.03 -11.67 -34.02
N ALA A 6 11.56 -11.04 -35.08
CA ALA A 6 12.11 -9.78 -35.54
C ALA A 6 11.91 -8.72 -34.43
N PRO A 7 12.90 -7.86 -34.14
CA PRO A 7 12.75 -6.84 -33.11
C PRO A 7 11.60 -5.89 -33.50
N LEU A 8 10.62 -5.74 -32.60
CA LEU A 8 9.53 -4.77 -32.78
C LEU A 8 10.12 -3.37 -33.00
N VAL A 9 9.63 -2.66 -34.02
CA VAL A 9 9.96 -1.25 -34.23
C VAL A 9 9.43 -0.46 -33.03
N PRO A 10 10.26 0.33 -32.32
CA PRO A 10 9.78 1.20 -31.25
C PRO A 10 8.86 2.29 -31.81
N ILE A 11 7.84 2.69 -31.03
CA ILE A 11 6.78 3.58 -31.52
C ILE A 11 6.61 4.78 -30.60
N ALA A 12 6.65 5.97 -31.20
CA ALA A 12 6.37 7.24 -30.54
C ALA A 12 5.00 7.78 -30.96
N ALA A 13 4.09 7.92 -30.00
CA ALA A 13 2.80 8.58 -30.19
C ALA A 13 2.98 10.10 -30.10
N ILE A 14 2.54 10.85 -31.11
CA ILE A 14 2.49 12.32 -31.07
C ILE A 14 1.07 12.74 -30.68
N VAL A 15 0.95 13.37 -29.51
CA VAL A 15 -0.31 13.73 -28.87
C VAL A 15 -0.56 15.23 -29.01
N LEU A 16 -1.74 15.57 -29.53
CA LEU A 16 -2.21 16.93 -29.84
C LEU A 16 -3.68 17.09 -29.45
N ALA A 17 -4.03 18.24 -28.85
CA ALA A 17 -5.41 18.63 -28.60
C ALA A 17 -6.15 18.95 -29.91
N SER A 18 -7.47 18.71 -29.94
CA SER A 18 -8.33 19.14 -31.04
C SER A 18 -8.52 20.66 -31.02
N GLY A 19 -8.11 21.37 -32.08
CA GLY A 19 -8.30 22.82 -32.20
C GLY A 19 -7.43 23.51 -33.26
N SER A 20 -7.74 24.76 -33.59
CA SER A 20 -7.18 25.53 -34.73
C SER A 20 -5.67 25.87 -34.68
N GLY A 21 -4.96 25.41 -33.65
CA GLY A 21 -3.49 25.55 -33.50
C GLY A 21 -2.71 24.24 -33.47
N SER A 22 -3.39 23.08 -33.49
CA SER A 22 -2.73 21.77 -33.36
C SER A 22 -1.89 21.39 -34.59
N VAL A 23 -2.38 21.70 -35.78
CA VAL A 23 -1.69 21.43 -37.05
C VAL A 23 -0.39 22.23 -37.17
N ALA A 24 -0.38 23.48 -36.68
CA ALA A 24 0.82 24.32 -36.69
C ALA A 24 1.89 23.77 -35.73
N LEU A 25 1.49 23.35 -34.52
CA LEU A 25 2.39 22.72 -33.54
C LEU A 25 2.95 21.39 -34.05
N LEU A 26 2.11 20.59 -34.72
CA LEU A 26 2.56 19.35 -35.34
C LEU A 26 3.57 19.63 -36.46
N ALA A 27 3.28 20.58 -37.35
CA ALA A 27 4.19 20.94 -38.44
C ALA A 27 5.55 21.44 -37.93
N GLU A 28 5.56 22.22 -36.85
CA GLU A 28 6.78 22.70 -36.18
C GLU A 28 7.59 21.53 -35.59
N PHE A 29 6.94 20.62 -34.85
CA PHE A 29 7.61 19.45 -34.30
C PHE A 29 8.15 18.50 -35.38
N LEU A 30 7.35 18.24 -36.42
CA LEU A 30 7.75 17.38 -37.54
C LEU A 30 8.96 17.95 -38.30
N ALA A 31 9.08 19.27 -38.40
CA ALA A 31 10.27 19.91 -38.99
C ALA A 31 11.54 19.73 -38.14
N CYS A 32 11.40 19.50 -36.83
CA CYS A 32 12.51 19.22 -35.91
C CYS A 32 12.90 17.73 -35.85
N LEU A 33 12.13 16.81 -36.45
CA LEU A 33 12.45 15.38 -36.44
C LEU A 33 13.68 15.09 -37.30
N THR A 34 14.64 14.39 -36.71
CA THR A 34 15.87 13.95 -37.38
C THR A 34 15.74 12.49 -37.80
N PRO A 35 16.12 12.10 -39.03
CA PRO A 35 16.11 10.71 -39.47
C PRO A 35 17.15 9.87 -38.71
N GLY A 36 16.96 8.54 -38.63
CA GLY A 36 17.88 7.62 -37.97
C GLY A 36 17.58 7.37 -36.49
N THR A 37 16.36 7.67 -36.03
CA THR A 37 15.91 7.31 -34.67
C THR A 37 15.53 5.84 -34.58
N GLY A 38 15.16 5.22 -35.70
CA GLY A 38 14.63 3.85 -35.73
C GLY A 38 13.20 3.74 -35.22
N MET A 39 12.51 4.86 -34.92
CA MET A 39 11.12 4.87 -34.44
C MET A 39 10.11 5.15 -35.54
N ALA A 40 8.95 4.54 -35.43
CA ALA A 40 7.76 4.97 -36.13
C ALA A 40 6.96 5.97 -35.29
N TYR A 41 6.38 6.98 -35.93
CA TYR A 41 5.61 8.02 -35.27
C TYR A 41 4.14 7.92 -35.63
N ILE A 42 3.26 7.79 -34.64
CA ILE A 42 1.81 7.72 -34.85
C ILE A 42 1.17 8.96 -34.26
N VAL A 43 0.43 9.69 -35.09
CA VAL A 43 -0.26 10.90 -34.64
C VAL A 43 -1.61 10.54 -34.02
N ALA A 44 -1.77 10.85 -32.73
CA ALA A 44 -2.92 10.48 -31.89
C ALA A 44 -3.92 11.66 -31.77
N THR A 45 -4.41 12.17 -32.91
CA THR A 45 -5.43 13.24 -32.97
C THR A 45 -6.28 13.12 -34.23
N THR A 46 -7.43 13.79 -34.27
CA THR A 46 -8.36 13.79 -35.43
C THR A 46 -8.14 15.02 -36.31
N PHE A 47 -8.16 14.85 -37.63
CA PHE A 47 -8.01 15.94 -38.61
C PHE A 47 -9.21 16.01 -39.56
N ASP A 48 -9.58 17.21 -39.99
CA ASP A 48 -10.39 17.35 -41.20
C ASP A 48 -9.55 17.14 -42.49
N ASP A 49 -10.21 16.97 -43.63
CA ASP A 49 -9.53 16.73 -44.91
C ASP A 49 -8.66 17.92 -45.36
N GLN A 50 -9.01 19.15 -44.98
CA GLN A 50 -8.26 20.36 -45.35
C GLN A 50 -6.99 20.53 -44.51
N GLU A 51 -7.07 20.29 -43.21
CA GLU A 51 -5.97 20.29 -42.25
C GLU A 51 -4.91 19.26 -42.63
N ARG A 52 -5.35 18.05 -43.00
CA ARG A 52 -4.46 16.99 -43.45
C ARG A 52 -3.75 17.34 -44.75
N ALA A 53 -4.47 17.89 -45.73
CA ALA A 53 -3.88 18.32 -47.00
C ALA A 53 -2.84 19.42 -46.78
N ARG A 54 -3.09 20.38 -45.88
CA ARG A 54 -2.13 21.44 -45.51
C ARG A 54 -0.89 20.88 -44.83
N LEU A 55 -1.04 19.92 -43.92
CA LEU A 55 0.09 19.29 -43.23
C LEU A 55 0.95 18.48 -44.19
N LEU A 56 0.35 17.69 -45.09
CA LEU A 56 1.07 16.93 -46.12
C LEU A 56 1.83 17.85 -47.09
N ALA A 57 1.23 18.98 -47.47
CA ALA A 57 1.89 19.98 -48.31
C ALA A 57 3.10 20.64 -47.59
N ALA A 58 2.97 20.93 -46.30
CA ALA A 58 4.07 21.47 -45.49
C ALA A 58 5.20 20.44 -45.29
N ALA A 59 4.83 19.17 -45.10
CA ALA A 59 5.76 18.07 -44.83
C ALA A 59 6.54 17.55 -46.05
N ALA A 60 6.21 18.00 -47.26
CA ALA A 60 6.84 17.53 -48.50
C ALA A 60 8.37 17.76 -48.57
N GLY A 61 8.92 18.64 -47.73
CA GLY A 61 10.36 18.92 -47.62
C GLY A 61 11.01 18.48 -46.30
N TYR A 62 10.31 17.72 -45.46
CA TYR A 62 10.84 17.30 -44.16
C TYR A 62 11.76 16.09 -44.29
N ALA A 63 12.66 15.92 -43.31
CA ALA A 63 13.65 14.85 -43.35
C ALA A 63 13.05 13.45 -43.05
N VAL A 64 11.94 13.40 -42.31
CA VAL A 64 11.19 12.18 -42.00
C VAL A 64 9.90 12.16 -42.84
N PRO A 65 9.63 11.12 -43.65
CA PRO A 65 8.45 11.05 -44.50
C PRO A 65 7.15 11.00 -43.69
N VAL A 66 6.16 11.78 -44.12
CA VAL A 66 4.82 11.84 -43.52
C VAL A 66 3.79 11.28 -44.49
N GLN A 67 3.01 10.30 -44.06
CA GLN A 67 2.02 9.61 -44.91
C GLN A 67 0.69 9.38 -44.19
N VAL A 68 -0.38 9.18 -44.97
CA VAL A 68 -1.71 8.81 -44.47
C VAL A 68 -1.75 7.29 -44.28
N ALA A 69 -2.10 6.86 -43.07
CA ALA A 69 -2.15 5.46 -42.68
C ALA A 69 -3.29 4.70 -43.39
N SER A 70 -2.96 3.55 -43.95
CA SER A 70 -3.93 2.57 -44.46
C SER A 70 -4.16 1.44 -43.45
N ASP A 71 -5.37 0.88 -43.41
CA ASP A 71 -5.69 -0.23 -42.52
C ASP A 71 -4.91 -1.50 -42.93
N GLY A 72 -4.22 -2.13 -41.98
CA GLY A 72 -3.33 -3.26 -42.23
C GLY A 72 -1.96 -2.91 -42.85
N GLN A 73 -1.59 -1.62 -42.94
CA GLN A 73 -0.30 -1.19 -43.47
C GLN A 73 0.84 -1.58 -42.53
N ALA A 74 1.93 -2.13 -43.08
CA ALA A 74 3.15 -2.43 -42.33
C ALA A 74 3.84 -1.15 -41.84
N ILE A 75 4.50 -1.25 -40.68
CA ILE A 75 5.16 -0.12 -40.02
C ILE A 75 6.64 -0.08 -40.39
N ASP A 76 7.06 1.04 -40.95
CA ASP A 76 8.44 1.35 -41.30
C ASP A 76 9.04 2.27 -40.22
N ALA A 77 10.31 2.02 -39.89
CA ALA A 77 11.08 2.92 -39.03
C ALA A 77 11.32 4.27 -39.71
N ASP A 78 11.44 5.33 -38.92
CA ASP A 78 11.61 6.72 -39.37
C ASP A 78 10.49 7.18 -40.33
N CYS A 79 9.24 6.81 -40.04
CA CYS A 79 8.05 7.24 -40.78
C CYS A 79 6.98 7.81 -39.85
N VAL A 80 6.26 8.84 -40.31
CA VAL A 80 5.12 9.43 -39.59
C VAL A 80 3.80 9.04 -40.23
N TYR A 81 2.89 8.53 -39.40
CA TYR A 81 1.58 8.03 -39.81
C TYR A 81 0.45 8.93 -39.29
N LEU A 82 -0.31 9.47 -40.24
CA LEU A 82 -1.51 10.29 -39.98
C LEU A 82 -2.78 9.45 -40.12
N PRO A 83 -3.79 9.61 -39.25
CA PRO A 83 -5.08 8.96 -39.42
C PRO A 83 -5.78 9.41 -40.72
N ALA A 84 -6.41 8.46 -41.40
CA ALA A 84 -7.10 8.69 -42.67
C ALA A 84 -8.52 9.26 -42.51
N ASP A 85 -9.09 9.17 -41.32
CA ASP A 85 -10.41 9.69 -40.95
C ASP A 85 -10.41 10.02 -39.44
N SER A 86 -11.58 10.30 -38.87
CA SER A 86 -11.72 10.58 -37.43
C SER A 86 -11.50 9.36 -36.53
N GLN A 87 -11.19 8.17 -37.06
CA GLN A 87 -10.92 6.99 -36.22
C GLN A 87 -9.46 6.99 -35.77
N PRO A 88 -9.20 6.69 -34.48
CA PRO A 88 -7.85 6.56 -33.98
C PRO A 88 -7.12 5.37 -34.60
N LEU A 89 -5.80 5.54 -34.75
CA LEU A 89 -4.90 4.48 -35.15
C LEU A 89 -4.51 3.63 -33.93
N GLY A 90 -4.37 2.33 -34.14
CA GLY A 90 -3.80 1.36 -33.22
C GLY A 90 -2.90 0.38 -33.97
N LEU A 91 -2.57 -0.74 -33.32
CA LEU A 91 -1.58 -1.70 -33.79
C LEU A 91 -2.12 -3.13 -33.73
N THR A 92 -1.61 -3.99 -34.61
CA THR A 92 -1.75 -5.44 -34.44
C THR A 92 -1.07 -5.89 -33.15
N LYS A 93 -1.49 -7.04 -32.59
CA LYS A 93 -0.87 -7.60 -31.36
C LYS A 93 0.62 -7.85 -31.51
N ASP A 94 1.06 -8.14 -32.73
CA ASP A 94 2.46 -8.40 -33.06
C ASP A 94 3.23 -7.10 -33.34
N GLY A 95 2.57 -5.93 -33.27
CA GLY A 95 3.15 -4.59 -33.43
C GLY A 95 3.60 -4.21 -34.84
N ASN A 96 3.38 -5.08 -35.83
CA ASN A 96 3.97 -4.94 -37.17
C ASN A 96 3.10 -4.16 -38.17
N ALA A 97 1.82 -3.93 -37.87
CA ALA A 97 0.90 -3.24 -38.78
C ALA A 97 -0.09 -2.33 -38.05
N LEU A 98 -0.51 -1.26 -38.74
CA LEU A 98 -1.49 -0.30 -38.27
C LEU A 98 -2.91 -0.87 -38.41
N LEU A 99 -3.75 -0.62 -37.42
CA LEU A 99 -5.17 -0.97 -37.43
C LEU A 99 -6.02 0.24 -37.07
N ARG A 100 -7.21 0.34 -37.66
CA ARG A 100 -8.21 1.29 -37.18
C ARG A 100 -8.91 0.76 -35.94
N VAL A 101 -9.04 1.60 -34.91
CA VAL A 101 -9.66 1.22 -33.63
C VAL A 101 -10.95 2.01 -33.44
N ALA A 102 -12.03 1.33 -33.05
CA ALA A 102 -13.26 2.01 -32.67
C ALA A 102 -13.13 2.65 -31.28
N THR A 103 -13.50 3.93 -31.15
CA THR A 103 -13.58 4.61 -29.85
C THR A 103 -14.88 4.26 -29.13
N SER A 104 -14.82 3.67 -27.94
CA SER A 104 -16.01 3.45 -27.10
C SER A 104 -16.36 4.65 -26.21
N ASP A 105 -15.35 5.46 -25.82
CA ASP A 105 -15.47 6.40 -24.70
C ASP A 105 -15.28 7.89 -25.10
N GLY A 106 -15.19 8.21 -26.39
CA GLY A 106 -14.99 9.60 -26.85
C GLY A 106 -13.60 10.19 -26.60
N HIS A 107 -12.61 9.34 -26.30
CA HIS A 107 -11.21 9.70 -26.01
C HIS A 107 -10.25 9.02 -27.02
N PRO A 108 -10.15 9.54 -28.26
CA PRO A 108 -9.33 8.94 -29.32
C PRO A 108 -7.83 8.91 -28.98
N THR A 109 -7.31 9.94 -28.30
CA THR A 109 -5.89 10.00 -27.95
C THR A 109 -5.52 8.90 -26.96
N ASP A 110 -6.30 8.75 -25.87
CA ASP A 110 -6.10 7.68 -24.90
C ASP A 110 -6.20 6.28 -25.54
N THR A 111 -7.09 6.11 -26.51
CA THR A 111 -7.28 4.85 -27.24
C THR A 111 -6.03 4.48 -28.06
N THR A 112 -5.47 5.43 -28.82
CA THR A 112 -4.23 5.22 -29.57
C THR A 112 -3.06 4.91 -28.65
N LEU A 113 -2.89 5.67 -27.57
CA LEU A 113 -1.81 5.45 -26.60
C LEU A 113 -1.90 4.06 -25.94
N ALA A 114 -3.10 3.63 -25.54
CA ALA A 114 -3.31 2.29 -24.98
C ALA A 114 -3.01 1.18 -26.00
N ALA A 115 -3.38 1.36 -27.27
CA ALA A 115 -3.08 0.41 -28.33
C ALA A 115 -1.56 0.30 -28.59
N ILE A 116 -0.83 1.43 -28.53
CA ILE A 116 0.63 1.46 -28.66
C ILE A 116 1.30 0.73 -27.50
N VAL A 117 0.84 0.97 -26.26
CA VAL A 117 1.35 0.25 -25.08
C VAL A 117 1.11 -1.25 -25.18
N ALA A 118 -0.06 -1.67 -25.65
CA ALA A 118 -0.40 -3.09 -25.76
C ALA A 118 0.51 -3.86 -26.74
N ALA A 119 1.04 -3.19 -27.77
CA ALA A 119 1.93 -3.80 -28.75
C ALA A 119 3.42 -3.64 -28.37
N CYS A 120 3.83 -2.44 -27.94
CA CYS A 120 5.25 -2.10 -27.77
C CYS A 120 5.75 -2.16 -26.32
N GLY A 121 4.86 -2.23 -25.32
CA GLY A 121 5.24 -2.29 -23.91
C GLY A 121 6.21 -1.18 -23.49
N GLU A 122 7.39 -1.58 -23.00
CA GLU A 122 8.47 -0.70 -22.54
C GLU A 122 9.08 0.17 -23.68
N CYS A 123 8.86 -0.19 -24.95
CA CYS A 123 9.33 0.54 -26.12
C CYS A 123 8.34 1.64 -26.59
N ALA A 124 7.23 1.85 -25.90
CA ALA A 124 6.28 2.91 -26.20
C ALA A 124 6.77 4.28 -25.69
N ALA A 125 6.65 5.31 -26.52
CA ALA A 125 6.87 6.70 -26.13
C ALA A 125 5.65 7.58 -26.47
N ALA A 126 5.44 8.66 -25.71
CA ALA A 126 4.47 9.70 -26.01
C ALA A 126 5.13 11.09 -25.98
N VAL A 127 4.86 11.86 -27.01
CA VAL A 127 5.23 13.27 -27.15
C VAL A 127 3.96 14.10 -27.07
N ILE A 128 3.77 14.84 -25.98
CA ILE A 128 2.57 15.64 -25.74
C ILE A 128 2.90 17.10 -26.03
N LEU A 129 2.48 17.55 -27.22
CA LEU A 129 2.68 18.91 -27.70
C LEU A 129 1.59 19.85 -27.17
N SER A 130 0.36 19.33 -27.13
CA SER A 130 -0.85 19.93 -26.58
C SER A 130 -1.84 18.81 -26.27
N ALA A 131 -2.69 18.92 -25.25
CA ALA A 131 -3.71 17.90 -24.96
C ALA A 131 -4.97 18.54 -24.34
N ASP A 132 -6.15 17.97 -24.62
CA ASP A 132 -7.42 18.41 -24.04
C ASP A 132 -7.54 17.88 -22.60
N ALA A 133 -8.05 18.68 -21.66
CA ALA A 133 -8.06 18.48 -20.20
C ALA A 133 -8.48 17.07 -19.73
N ARG A 134 -9.18 16.29 -20.56
CA ARG A 134 -9.69 14.95 -20.26
C ARG A 134 -9.12 13.83 -21.12
N ASP A 135 -8.53 14.10 -22.29
CA ASP A 135 -8.04 13.08 -23.25
C ASP A 135 -6.51 13.16 -23.38
N GLY A 136 -5.82 12.05 -23.13
CA GLY A 136 -4.36 11.93 -23.14
C GLY A 136 -3.74 11.63 -21.77
N ILE A 137 -4.44 11.93 -20.66
CA ILE A 137 -3.94 11.65 -19.30
C ILE A 137 -3.93 10.14 -19.02
N ARG A 138 -4.99 9.42 -19.42
CA ARG A 138 -5.10 7.96 -19.15
C ARG A 138 -4.08 7.20 -19.99
N GLY A 139 -3.89 7.59 -21.25
CA GLY A 139 -2.92 7.01 -22.16
C GLY A 139 -1.48 7.32 -21.77
N ALA A 140 -1.17 8.55 -21.36
CA ALA A 140 0.15 8.89 -20.82
C ALA A 140 0.46 8.08 -19.56
N ARG A 141 -0.53 7.91 -18.66
CA ARG A 141 -0.41 7.04 -17.50
C ARG A 141 -0.14 5.59 -17.91
N ALA A 142 -0.84 5.06 -18.91
CA ALA A 142 -0.63 3.70 -19.41
C ALA A 142 0.80 3.49 -19.95
N ILE A 143 1.34 4.48 -20.68
CA ILE A 143 2.74 4.45 -21.15
C ILE A 143 3.70 4.40 -19.98
N LYS A 144 3.47 5.23 -18.95
CA LYS A 144 4.29 5.22 -17.73
C LYS A 144 4.21 3.90 -16.97
N GLU A 145 3.01 3.33 -16.84
CA GLU A 145 2.78 2.03 -16.21
C GLU A 145 3.52 0.89 -16.94
N ALA A 146 3.66 0.99 -18.27
CA ALA A 146 4.41 0.03 -19.08
C ALA A 146 5.92 0.30 -19.12
N GLY A 147 6.42 1.30 -18.40
CA GLY A 147 7.84 1.67 -18.41
C GLY A 147 8.27 2.57 -19.57
N GLY A 148 7.36 2.95 -20.46
CA GLY A 148 7.61 3.82 -21.61
C GLY A 148 7.90 5.28 -21.25
N LEU A 149 8.26 6.10 -22.25
CA LEU A 149 8.69 7.49 -22.10
C LEU A 149 7.55 8.49 -22.36
N VAL A 150 7.38 9.51 -21.51
CA VAL A 150 6.43 10.61 -21.77
C VAL A 150 7.16 11.95 -21.76
N LEU A 151 7.20 12.63 -22.91
CA LEU A 151 7.79 13.95 -23.10
C LEU A 151 6.70 15.02 -23.20
N LEU A 152 6.88 16.14 -22.50
CA LEU A 152 6.04 17.32 -22.60
C LEU A 152 6.79 18.44 -23.34
N ARG A 153 6.08 19.19 -24.17
CA ARG A 153 6.61 20.44 -24.73
C ARG A 153 6.72 21.50 -23.64
N GLU A 154 7.88 22.14 -23.53
CA GLU A 154 8.09 23.28 -22.64
C GLU A 154 7.25 24.49 -23.07
N GLN A 155 6.58 25.16 -22.12
CA GLN A 155 5.75 26.34 -22.37
C GLN A 155 6.11 27.49 -21.42
N SER A 156 6.26 28.70 -21.95
CA SER A 156 6.69 29.89 -21.19
C SER A 156 5.65 30.41 -20.18
N ARG A 157 4.40 29.94 -20.25
CA ARG A 157 3.37 30.11 -19.21
C ARG A 157 2.60 28.81 -19.05
N PRO A 158 2.29 28.37 -17.82
CA PRO A 158 1.32 27.30 -17.62
C PRO A 158 -0.06 27.80 -18.04
N SER A 159 -0.52 27.46 -19.24
CA SER A 159 -1.94 27.58 -19.58
C SER A 159 -2.69 26.38 -19.01
N ASP A 160 -3.86 26.64 -18.40
CA ASP A 160 -4.72 25.66 -17.74
C ASP A 160 -4.96 24.37 -18.56
N GLY A 161 -4.99 23.22 -17.86
CA GLY A 161 -5.45 21.93 -18.41
C GLY A 161 -4.55 20.72 -18.10
N VAL A 162 -4.12 20.02 -19.16
CA VAL A 162 -3.46 18.70 -19.08
C VAL A 162 -1.99 18.78 -18.71
N VAL A 163 -1.23 19.73 -19.24
CA VAL A 163 0.23 19.82 -19.01
C VAL A 163 0.51 20.01 -17.53
N HIS A 164 -0.26 20.88 -16.87
CA HIS A 164 -0.22 21.04 -15.42
C HIS A 164 -0.67 19.77 -14.68
N SER A 165 -1.73 19.10 -15.13
CA SER A 165 -2.25 17.88 -14.51
C SER A 165 -1.30 16.68 -14.66
N LEU A 166 -0.61 16.52 -15.79
CA LEU A 166 0.40 15.49 -16.04
C LEU A 166 1.67 15.75 -15.22
N PHE A 167 2.07 17.02 -15.10
CA PHE A 167 3.19 17.41 -14.27
C PHE A 167 2.89 17.21 -12.79
N ALA A 168 1.70 17.65 -12.32
CA ALA A 168 1.22 17.43 -10.95
C ALA A 168 1.02 15.95 -10.62
N ALA A 169 0.62 15.13 -11.60
CA ALA A 169 0.49 13.68 -11.45
C ALA A 169 1.82 12.92 -11.59
N GLY A 170 2.95 13.60 -11.82
CA GLY A 170 4.26 12.97 -11.99
C GLY A 170 4.38 12.06 -13.23
N LEU A 171 3.49 12.22 -14.21
CA LEU A 171 3.39 11.34 -15.38
C LEU A 171 4.34 11.73 -16.53
N ALA A 172 4.99 12.89 -16.44
CA ALA A 172 5.96 13.34 -17.44
C ALA A 172 7.40 13.05 -17.04
N ASP A 173 8.17 12.43 -17.94
CA ASP A 173 9.60 12.21 -17.75
C ASP A 173 10.39 13.50 -17.91
N GLN A 174 10.14 14.25 -18.99
CA GLN A 174 10.88 15.48 -19.28
C GLN A 174 9.95 16.54 -19.89
N SER A 175 10.23 17.81 -19.61
CA SER A 175 9.64 18.97 -20.28
C SER A 175 10.74 19.64 -21.09
N LEU A 176 10.64 19.63 -22.42
CA LEU A 176 11.73 20.05 -23.31
C LEU A 176 11.24 21.01 -24.42
N PRO A 177 12.11 21.91 -24.92
CA PRO A 177 11.90 22.59 -26.20
C PRO A 177 11.73 21.58 -27.36
N MET A 178 10.94 21.91 -28.39
CA MET A 178 10.65 20.99 -29.51
C MET A 178 11.91 20.48 -30.22
N GLN A 179 12.93 21.32 -30.35
CA GLN A 179 14.20 20.99 -30.98
C GLN A 179 14.98 19.88 -30.26
N ASP A 180 14.79 19.72 -28.94
CA ASP A 180 15.53 18.74 -28.12
C ASP A 180 14.76 17.42 -27.97
N MET A 181 13.46 17.42 -28.27
CA MET A 181 12.59 16.24 -28.13
C MET A 181 13.00 15.08 -29.06
N SER A 182 13.42 15.38 -30.30
CA SER A 182 13.90 14.36 -31.26
C SER A 182 15.15 13.62 -30.74
N ALA A 183 16.08 14.35 -30.14
CA ALA A 183 17.29 13.77 -29.56
C ALA A 183 16.98 12.89 -28.34
N SER A 184 16.05 13.32 -27.47
CA SER A 184 15.59 12.52 -26.33
C SER A 184 14.92 11.22 -26.77
N LEU A 185 14.16 11.26 -27.85
CA LEU A 185 13.53 10.09 -28.45
C LEU A 185 14.57 9.10 -29.02
N ALA A 186 15.57 9.60 -29.75
CA ALA A 186 16.68 8.77 -30.23
C ALA A 186 17.45 8.11 -29.08
N ALA A 187 17.73 8.86 -28.01
CA ALA A 187 18.39 8.33 -26.81
C ALA A 187 17.57 7.22 -26.14
N PHE A 188 16.25 7.36 -26.07
CA PHE A 188 15.35 6.33 -25.52
C PHE A 188 15.40 5.02 -26.31
N VAL A 189 15.42 5.10 -27.64
CA VAL A 189 15.55 3.91 -28.51
C VAL A 189 16.89 3.25 -28.30
N GLN A 190 17.97 4.02 -28.26
CA GLN A 190 19.31 3.47 -28.00
C GLN A 190 19.40 2.81 -26.63
N GLN A 191 18.80 3.39 -25.59
CA GLN A 191 18.77 2.83 -24.24
C GLN A 191 17.96 1.52 -24.17
N ASN A 192 16.88 1.39 -24.94
CA ASN A 192 16.08 0.16 -25.01
C ASN A 192 16.67 -0.89 -25.96
N ALA A 193 17.38 -0.48 -27.02
CA ALA A 193 18.05 -1.37 -27.97
C ALA A 193 19.35 -1.95 -27.42
N VAL A 194 20.01 -1.24 -26.49
CA VAL A 194 21.18 -1.74 -25.80
C VAL A 194 20.76 -2.66 -24.66
N THR A 195 20.72 -3.96 -24.93
CA THR A 195 20.94 -4.95 -23.88
C THR A 195 22.31 -4.68 -23.24
N ALA A 196 22.28 -4.10 -22.04
CA ALA A 196 23.39 -4.04 -21.10
C ALA A 196 24.71 -3.42 -21.63
N THR A 197 24.79 -2.09 -21.71
CA THR A 197 26.03 -1.47 -21.21
C THR A 197 25.94 -1.59 -19.69
N PRO A 198 26.91 -2.24 -19.02
CA PRO A 198 26.91 -2.25 -17.57
C PRO A 198 26.86 -0.79 -17.08
N PRO A 199 26.11 -0.52 -16.01
CA PRO A 199 26.18 0.80 -15.41
C PRO A 199 27.64 1.16 -15.17
N GLY A 200 28.02 2.38 -15.52
CA GLY A 200 29.33 2.87 -15.08
C GLY A 200 29.43 2.80 -13.55
N PRO A 201 30.65 2.81 -12.98
CA PRO A 201 30.88 2.75 -11.54
C PRO A 201 30.06 3.79 -10.75
N SER A 202 29.68 4.89 -11.40
CA SER A 202 28.87 5.95 -10.81
C SER A 202 27.44 5.53 -10.48
N LEU A 203 26.76 4.67 -11.26
CA LEU A 203 25.41 4.19 -10.88
C LEU A 203 25.48 3.23 -9.68
N GLU A 204 26.48 2.36 -9.63
CA GLU A 204 26.67 1.43 -8.51
C GLU A 204 26.92 2.20 -7.21
N ARG A 205 27.72 3.28 -7.27
CA ARG A 205 27.92 4.20 -6.14
C ARG A 205 26.63 4.91 -5.72
N ILE A 206 25.79 5.33 -6.67
CA ILE A 206 24.47 5.90 -6.37
C ILE A 206 23.59 4.89 -5.64
N ILE A 207 23.52 3.65 -6.14
CA ILE A 207 22.74 2.58 -5.53
C ILE A 207 23.25 2.29 -4.10
N GLU A 208 24.58 2.23 -3.91
CA GLU A 208 25.21 2.01 -2.61
C GLU A 208 24.94 3.15 -1.62
N LEU A 209 24.98 4.40 -2.08
CA LEU A 209 24.62 5.56 -1.26
C LEU A 209 23.18 5.49 -0.78
N ILE A 210 22.24 5.20 -1.69
CA ILE A 210 20.83 5.07 -1.37
C ILE A 210 20.57 3.86 -0.45
N LYS A 211 21.25 2.74 -0.68
CA LYS A 211 21.16 1.53 0.16
C LYS A 211 21.64 1.82 1.59
N THR A 212 22.69 2.61 1.76
CA THR A 212 23.25 2.94 3.08
C THR A 212 22.30 3.82 3.90
N GLU A 213 21.62 4.79 3.27
CA GLU A 213 20.71 5.70 3.97
C GLU A 213 19.30 5.11 4.18
N HIS A 214 18.74 4.43 3.18
CA HIS A 214 17.36 3.95 3.21
C HIS A 214 17.22 2.44 3.44
N GLY A 215 18.31 1.68 3.44
CA GLY A 215 18.30 0.24 3.68
C GLY A 215 17.71 -0.59 2.54
N VAL A 216 17.48 0.00 1.36
CA VAL A 216 16.88 -0.65 0.19
C VAL A 216 17.93 -0.95 -0.85
N ASP A 217 17.98 -2.20 -1.31
CA ASP A 217 18.93 -2.60 -2.34
C ASP A 217 18.28 -2.55 -3.73
N PHE A 218 18.67 -1.56 -4.53
CA PHE A 218 18.24 -1.43 -5.91
C PHE A 218 19.08 -2.25 -6.89
N ALA A 219 20.12 -2.98 -6.47
CA ALA A 219 20.97 -3.76 -7.37
C ALA A 219 20.18 -4.85 -8.13
N GLU A 220 19.17 -5.43 -7.48
CA GLU A 220 18.29 -6.44 -8.06
C GLU A 220 17.05 -5.84 -8.76
N TYR A 221 16.97 -4.52 -8.93
CA TYR A 221 15.95 -3.86 -9.75
C TYR A 221 16.40 -3.77 -11.22
N LYS A 222 15.45 -3.62 -12.15
CA LYS A 222 15.77 -3.47 -13.58
C LYS A 222 16.66 -2.26 -13.82
N LYS A 223 17.88 -2.51 -14.29
CA LYS A 223 18.92 -1.48 -14.51
C LYS A 223 18.48 -0.38 -15.49
N SER A 224 17.79 -0.74 -16.57
CA SER A 224 17.25 0.22 -17.56
C SER A 224 16.34 1.26 -16.90
N THR A 225 15.43 0.83 -16.04
CA THR A 225 14.51 1.70 -15.30
C THR A 225 15.27 2.62 -14.35
N LEU A 226 16.25 2.09 -13.59
CA LEU A 226 17.05 2.89 -12.65
C LEU A 226 17.88 3.96 -13.37
N VAL A 227 18.58 3.59 -14.45
CA VAL A 227 19.42 4.51 -15.23
C VAL A 227 18.59 5.70 -15.71
N ARG A 228 17.40 5.44 -16.27
CA ARG A 228 16.52 6.50 -16.77
C ARG A 228 16.07 7.45 -15.66
N ARG A 229 15.70 6.92 -14.49
CA ARG A 229 15.24 7.72 -13.34
C ARG A 229 16.37 8.56 -12.74
N VAL A 230 17.56 7.99 -12.65
CA VAL A 230 18.76 8.72 -12.21
C VAL A 230 19.10 9.83 -13.21
N GLN A 231 19.13 9.54 -14.52
CA GLN A 231 19.37 10.55 -15.55
C GLN A 231 18.34 11.68 -15.51
N ARG A 232 17.06 11.36 -15.27
CA ARG A 232 16.01 12.38 -15.08
C ARG A 232 16.33 13.30 -13.91
N ARG A 233 16.75 12.76 -12.76
CA ARG A 233 17.19 13.59 -11.62
C ARG A 233 18.38 14.45 -11.99
N VAL A 234 19.43 13.88 -12.61
CA VAL A 234 20.61 14.62 -13.08
C VAL A 234 20.20 15.83 -13.93
N SER A 235 19.26 15.66 -14.87
CA SER A 235 18.74 16.75 -15.69
C SER A 235 17.96 17.80 -14.89
N ILE A 236 17.14 17.39 -13.92
CA ILE A 236 16.34 18.31 -13.07
C ILE A 236 17.24 19.19 -12.19
N VAL A 237 18.29 18.61 -11.60
CA VAL A 237 19.27 19.36 -10.80
C VAL A 237 20.38 19.99 -11.66
N GLN A 238 20.29 19.86 -12.97
CA GLN A 238 21.22 20.43 -13.95
C GLN A 238 22.69 20.06 -13.67
N ALA A 239 22.94 18.83 -13.21
CA ALA A 239 24.29 18.32 -13.04
C ALA A 239 24.95 18.05 -14.40
N ALA A 240 26.21 18.47 -14.55
CA ALA A 240 26.93 18.39 -15.83
C ALA A 240 27.35 16.95 -16.20
N SER A 241 27.46 16.07 -15.21
CA SER A 241 27.78 14.65 -15.38
C SER A 241 27.14 13.79 -14.30
N LEU A 242 27.18 12.47 -14.49
CA LEU A 242 26.73 11.52 -13.47
C LEU A 242 27.66 11.56 -12.24
N GLU A 243 28.95 11.80 -12.45
CA GLU A 243 29.95 11.98 -11.39
C GLU A 243 29.66 13.24 -10.54
N ASP A 244 29.33 14.37 -11.17
CA ASP A 244 28.95 15.59 -10.44
C ASP A 244 27.68 15.36 -9.61
N TYR A 245 26.77 14.52 -10.12
CA TYR A 245 25.57 14.16 -9.38
C TYR A 245 25.86 13.23 -8.19
N VAL A 246 26.82 12.31 -8.31
CA VAL A 246 27.32 11.53 -7.16
C VAL A 246 27.88 12.46 -6.08
N ASP A 247 28.67 13.46 -6.46
CA ASP A 247 29.21 14.45 -5.53
C ASP A 247 28.11 15.29 -4.86
N LEU A 248 27.05 15.63 -5.59
CA LEU A 248 25.87 16.30 -5.04
C LEU A 248 25.15 15.40 -4.01
N LEU A 249 24.93 14.13 -4.35
CA LEU A 249 24.30 13.16 -3.46
C LEU A 249 25.10 12.96 -2.18
N HIS A 250 26.44 13.00 -2.22
CA HIS A 250 27.26 12.96 -0.99
C HIS A 250 27.01 14.17 -0.08
N ARG A 251 26.73 15.35 -0.65
CA ARG A 251 26.59 16.61 0.11
C ARG A 251 25.15 16.91 0.56
N SER A 252 24.13 16.34 -0.10
CA SER A 252 22.71 16.66 0.12
C SER A 252 21.89 15.43 0.51
N ALA A 253 21.45 15.37 1.77
CA ALA A 253 20.52 14.34 2.24
C ALA A 253 19.12 14.47 1.62
N ASP A 254 18.67 15.70 1.38
CA ASP A 254 17.39 15.99 0.75
C ASP A 254 17.35 15.46 -0.70
N GLU A 255 18.46 15.58 -1.43
CA GLU A 255 18.55 15.06 -2.79
C GLU A 255 18.58 13.53 -2.81
N ARG A 256 19.27 12.88 -1.86
CA ARG A 256 19.23 11.42 -1.73
C ARG A 256 17.82 10.91 -1.43
N SER A 257 17.11 11.55 -0.50
CA SER A 257 15.70 11.24 -0.20
C SER A 257 14.78 11.48 -1.41
N THR A 258 15.06 12.52 -2.20
CA THR A 258 14.29 12.82 -3.41
C THR A 258 14.56 11.82 -4.53
N LEU A 259 15.82 11.43 -4.73
CA LEU A 259 16.19 10.38 -5.66
C LEU A 259 15.55 9.05 -5.25
N PHE A 260 15.61 8.68 -3.96
CA PHE A 260 14.98 7.47 -3.44
C PHE A 260 13.49 7.41 -3.83
N ARG A 261 12.73 8.48 -3.59
CA ARG A 261 11.32 8.57 -4.02
C ARG A 261 11.15 8.46 -5.53
N GLU A 262 12.02 9.08 -6.31
CA GLU A 262 11.96 9.02 -7.78
C GLU A 262 12.21 7.61 -8.33
N LEU A 263 12.99 6.79 -7.60
CA LEU A 263 13.21 5.38 -7.97
C LEU A 263 11.97 4.50 -7.68
N LEU A 264 11.07 4.92 -6.79
CA LEU A 264 9.82 4.22 -6.48
C LEU A 264 8.71 4.68 -7.43
N ILE A 265 8.25 3.78 -8.31
CA ILE A 265 7.23 4.11 -9.32
C ILE A 265 5.83 3.84 -8.75
N ASN A 266 5.21 4.89 -8.20
CA ASN A 266 3.96 4.80 -7.44
C ASN A 266 2.70 5.06 -8.27
N VAL A 267 2.63 4.57 -9.51
CA VAL A 267 1.43 4.79 -10.37
C VAL A 267 0.36 3.73 -10.08
N THR A 268 -0.78 4.17 -9.53
CA THR A 268 -1.92 3.30 -9.22
C THR A 268 -3.26 4.02 -9.47
N ARG A 269 -4.36 3.25 -9.48
CA ARG A 269 -5.73 3.75 -9.65
C ARG A 269 -6.76 2.80 -9.05
N PHE A 270 -7.91 3.34 -8.68
CA PHE A 270 -9.04 2.53 -8.22
C PHE A 270 -9.49 1.57 -9.33
N PHE A 271 -9.78 0.33 -8.94
CA PHE A 271 -10.27 -0.74 -9.81
C PHE A 271 -9.43 -0.96 -11.08
N ARG A 272 -8.10 -0.82 -10.95
CA ARG A 272 -7.14 -1.06 -12.05
C ARG A 272 -7.37 -2.45 -12.67
N ASP A 273 -7.56 -2.49 -13.99
CA ASP A 273 -7.97 -3.65 -14.78
C ASP A 273 -9.36 -4.18 -14.36
N PRO A 274 -10.46 -3.51 -14.77
CA PRO A 274 -11.82 -3.81 -14.29
C PRO A 274 -12.27 -5.26 -14.42
N GLU A 275 -11.82 -5.95 -15.47
CA GLU A 275 -12.10 -7.38 -15.69
C GLU A 275 -11.55 -8.27 -14.58
N VAL A 276 -10.40 -7.92 -13.99
CA VAL A 276 -9.81 -8.66 -12.85
C VAL A 276 -10.72 -8.56 -11.62
N TRP A 277 -11.19 -7.35 -11.32
CA TRP A 277 -12.10 -7.10 -10.19
C TRP A 277 -13.45 -7.77 -10.37
N LYS A 278 -13.94 -7.86 -11.60
CA LYS A 278 -15.15 -8.62 -11.94
C LYS A 278 -14.97 -10.11 -11.66
N THR A 279 -13.87 -10.70 -12.10
CA THR A 279 -13.55 -12.11 -11.81
C THR A 279 -13.43 -12.38 -10.31
N LEU A 280 -12.77 -11.50 -9.55
CA LEU A 280 -12.72 -11.60 -8.10
C LEU A 280 -14.12 -11.56 -7.49
N ARG A 281 -14.97 -10.59 -7.90
CA ARG A 281 -16.33 -10.43 -7.40
C ARG A 281 -17.19 -11.67 -7.61
N GLU A 282 -17.16 -12.22 -8.82
CA GLU A 282 -18.09 -13.26 -9.24
C GLU A 282 -17.63 -14.67 -8.81
N ARG A 283 -16.32 -14.93 -8.76
CA ARG A 283 -15.79 -16.27 -8.49
C ARG A 283 -15.17 -16.41 -7.10
N ILE A 284 -14.33 -15.46 -6.70
CA ILE A 284 -13.44 -15.63 -5.54
C ILE A 284 -14.08 -15.12 -4.25
N MET A 285 -14.73 -13.96 -4.29
CA MET A 285 -15.39 -13.40 -3.10
C MET A 285 -16.45 -14.34 -2.50
N PRO A 286 -17.36 -14.97 -3.27
CA PRO A 286 -18.34 -15.89 -2.70
C PRO A 286 -17.70 -17.13 -2.09
N GLU A 287 -16.60 -17.60 -2.68
CA GLU A 287 -15.88 -18.77 -2.21
C GLU A 287 -15.13 -18.49 -0.90
N LEU A 288 -14.40 -17.37 -0.81
CA LEU A 288 -13.70 -16.94 0.40
C LEU A 288 -14.68 -16.69 1.55
N LEU A 289 -15.76 -15.94 1.29
CA LEU A 289 -16.79 -15.64 2.30
C LEU A 289 -17.60 -16.87 2.72
N GLY A 290 -17.69 -17.88 1.86
CA GLY A 290 -18.38 -19.15 2.17
C GLY A 290 -17.54 -20.13 3.00
N ARG A 291 -16.19 -20.06 2.92
CA ARG A 291 -15.27 -21.01 3.56
C ARG A 291 -14.97 -20.72 5.03
N ARG A 292 -14.87 -19.45 5.40
CA ARG A 292 -14.33 -19.01 6.71
C ARG A 292 -15.36 -18.15 7.44
N GLN A 293 -15.75 -18.58 8.65
CA GLN A 293 -16.63 -17.80 9.53
C GLN A 293 -15.87 -16.94 10.55
N ASP A 294 -14.59 -17.24 10.81
CA ASP A 294 -13.84 -16.63 11.93
C ASP A 294 -13.28 -15.25 11.57
N GLN A 295 -12.33 -15.22 10.63
CA GLN A 295 -11.70 -14.00 10.12
C GLN A 295 -11.07 -14.31 8.75
N LEU A 296 -11.27 -13.41 7.79
CA LEU A 296 -10.58 -13.43 6.50
C LEU A 296 -9.46 -12.40 6.49
N ARG A 297 -8.30 -12.80 5.98
CA ARG A 297 -7.11 -11.96 5.87
C ARG A 297 -6.69 -11.83 4.42
N ALA A 298 -6.49 -10.59 3.97
CA ALA A 298 -5.91 -10.32 2.67
C ALA A 298 -4.65 -9.46 2.82
N TRP A 299 -3.73 -9.57 1.88
CA TRP A 299 -2.51 -8.78 1.84
C TRP A 299 -2.31 -8.14 0.48
N VAL A 300 -2.21 -6.81 0.45
CA VAL A 300 -1.89 -5.98 -0.70
C VAL A 300 -0.42 -5.60 -0.61
N ALA A 301 0.42 -6.29 -1.35
CA ALA A 301 1.86 -6.08 -1.42
C ALA A 301 2.20 -5.07 -2.52
N GLY A 302 2.75 -3.91 -2.13
CA GLY A 302 2.97 -2.77 -3.03
C GLY A 302 1.72 -1.90 -3.17
N CYS A 303 1.16 -1.43 -2.06
CA CYS A 303 -0.13 -0.72 -2.07
C CYS A 303 -0.09 0.71 -2.62
N SER A 304 1.11 1.30 -2.80
CA SER A 304 1.30 2.69 -3.20
C SER A 304 0.42 3.63 -2.36
N THR A 305 -0.30 4.55 -2.98
CA THR A 305 -1.23 5.51 -2.37
C THR A 305 -2.58 4.92 -1.93
N GLY A 306 -2.73 3.59 -1.93
CA GLY A 306 -3.83 2.86 -1.28
C GLY A 306 -5.05 2.53 -2.13
N GLU A 307 -5.09 2.94 -3.40
CA GLU A 307 -6.23 2.74 -4.29
C GLU A 307 -6.61 1.27 -4.46
N GLU A 308 -5.62 0.37 -4.63
CA GLU A 308 -5.88 -1.07 -4.75
C GLU A 308 -6.43 -1.67 -3.45
N ALA A 309 -5.86 -1.27 -2.30
CA ALA A 309 -6.31 -1.76 -1.00
C ALA A 309 -7.75 -1.34 -0.71
N TYR A 310 -8.12 -0.11 -1.07
CA TYR A 310 -9.49 0.36 -0.93
C TYR A 310 -10.44 -0.24 -1.96
N SER A 311 -10.01 -0.48 -3.21
CA SER A 311 -10.81 -1.23 -4.16
C SER A 311 -11.14 -2.64 -3.66
N LEU A 312 -10.16 -3.32 -3.03
CA LEU A 312 -10.38 -4.62 -2.40
C LEU A 312 -11.32 -4.53 -1.19
N ALA A 313 -11.17 -3.52 -0.33
CA ALA A 313 -12.05 -3.30 0.81
C ALA A 313 -13.50 -3.03 0.39
N ILE A 314 -13.70 -2.22 -0.66
CA ILE A 314 -15.02 -1.98 -1.27
C ILE A 314 -15.58 -3.29 -1.80
N LEU A 315 -14.76 -4.08 -2.51
CA LEU A 315 -15.19 -5.36 -3.08
C LEU A 315 -15.67 -6.35 -2.00
N PHE A 316 -14.91 -6.50 -0.90
CA PHE A 316 -15.33 -7.34 0.22
C PHE A 316 -16.64 -6.87 0.84
N ARG A 317 -16.81 -5.56 1.04
CA ARG A 317 -18.05 -4.99 1.56
C ARG A 317 -19.25 -5.27 0.65
N GLU A 318 -19.11 -5.00 -0.64
CA GLU A 318 -20.18 -5.25 -1.62
C GLU A 318 -20.55 -6.73 -1.69
N ALA A 319 -19.56 -7.62 -1.63
CA ALA A 319 -19.80 -9.06 -1.62
C ALA A 319 -20.49 -9.53 -0.32
N MET A 320 -20.09 -9.01 0.84
CA MET A 320 -20.75 -9.29 2.13
C MET A 320 -22.20 -8.82 2.14
N ASP A 321 -22.47 -7.60 1.64
CA ASP A 321 -23.81 -7.03 1.56
C ASP A 321 -24.69 -7.83 0.58
N ALA A 322 -24.16 -8.22 -0.58
CA ALA A 322 -24.87 -9.01 -1.59
C ALA A 322 -25.21 -10.43 -1.08
N LEU A 323 -24.27 -11.09 -0.38
CA LEU A 323 -24.46 -12.44 0.17
C LEU A 323 -25.16 -12.44 1.53
N LYS A 324 -25.38 -11.25 2.13
CA LYS A 324 -25.96 -11.06 3.46
C LYS A 324 -25.21 -11.80 4.56
N VAL A 325 -23.88 -11.85 4.45
CA VAL A 325 -22.99 -12.46 5.43
C VAL A 325 -22.19 -11.39 6.15
N ARG A 326 -21.81 -11.65 7.41
CA ARG A 326 -20.90 -10.79 8.15
C ARG A 326 -19.71 -11.61 8.61
N VAL A 327 -18.60 -11.45 7.90
CA VAL A 327 -17.32 -12.08 8.23
C VAL A 327 -16.33 -10.98 8.60
N PRO A 328 -15.58 -11.11 9.70
CA PRO A 328 -14.52 -10.16 10.03
C PRO A 328 -13.44 -10.20 8.93
N VAL A 329 -13.20 -9.08 8.24
CA VAL A 329 -12.16 -8.96 7.19
C VAL A 329 -11.07 -8.01 7.65
N LYS A 330 -9.80 -8.42 7.48
CA LYS A 330 -8.63 -7.55 7.63
C LYS A 330 -7.75 -7.59 6.40
N ILE A 331 -7.46 -6.42 5.84
CA ILE A 331 -6.61 -6.22 4.68
C ILE A 331 -5.33 -5.53 5.14
N PHE A 332 -4.21 -6.24 5.09
CA PHE A 332 -2.89 -5.66 5.30
C PHE A 332 -2.47 -5.01 3.97
N ALA A 333 -2.15 -3.73 3.98
CA ALA A 333 -1.71 -3.01 2.80
C ALA A 333 -0.33 -2.43 3.08
N THR A 334 0.66 -2.87 2.32
CA THR A 334 2.04 -2.53 2.62
C THR A 334 2.80 -2.02 1.40
N ASP A 335 3.68 -1.06 1.64
CA ASP A 335 4.55 -0.50 0.62
C ASP A 335 5.91 -0.12 1.22
N LEU A 336 6.92 0.02 0.37
CA LEU A 336 8.23 0.51 0.77
C LEU A 336 8.22 2.03 0.98
N ASP A 337 7.37 2.77 0.25
CA ASP A 337 7.25 4.22 0.36
C ASP A 337 6.38 4.64 1.56
N ARG A 338 7.03 5.15 2.61
CA ARG A 338 6.35 5.66 3.81
C ARG A 338 5.40 6.81 3.53
N GLU A 339 5.75 7.74 2.63
CA GLU A 339 4.89 8.89 2.31
C GLU A 339 3.63 8.43 1.58
N ALA A 340 3.75 7.44 0.70
CA ALA A 340 2.60 6.82 0.02
C ALA A 340 1.67 6.09 1.01
N VAL A 341 2.24 5.33 1.95
CA VAL A 341 1.49 4.64 3.03
C VAL A 341 0.77 5.65 3.93
N GLU A 342 1.43 6.76 4.31
CA GLU A 342 0.81 7.83 5.08
C GLU A 342 -0.33 8.49 4.30
N PHE A 343 -0.13 8.77 3.02
CA PHE A 343 -1.17 9.30 2.14
C PHE A 343 -2.38 8.34 2.08
N ALA A 344 -2.11 7.05 1.85
CA ALA A 344 -3.12 6.00 1.81
C ALA A 344 -3.93 5.94 3.11
N SER A 345 -3.26 6.03 4.27
CA SER A 345 -3.90 5.99 5.59
C SER A 345 -4.87 7.16 5.84
N ARG A 346 -4.58 8.35 5.29
CA ARG A 346 -5.49 9.51 5.35
C ARG A 346 -6.76 9.26 4.52
N ALA A 347 -6.62 8.50 3.44
CA ALA A 347 -7.69 8.07 2.54
C ALA A 347 -8.45 9.22 1.86
N VAL A 348 -7.76 10.34 1.63
CA VAL A 348 -8.33 11.54 0.99
C VAL A 348 -7.76 11.64 -0.43
N TYR A 349 -8.63 11.49 -1.42
CA TYR A 349 -8.27 11.45 -2.83
C TYR A 349 -8.89 12.64 -3.58
N PRO A 350 -8.15 13.30 -4.49
CA PRO A 350 -8.72 14.31 -5.38
C PRO A 350 -9.82 13.74 -6.29
N ALA A 351 -10.74 14.58 -6.76
CA ALA A 351 -11.81 14.18 -7.68
C ALA A 351 -11.29 13.48 -8.96
N SER A 352 -10.10 13.86 -9.45
CA SER A 352 -9.47 13.23 -10.62
C SER A 352 -9.06 11.78 -10.39
N THR A 353 -8.71 11.39 -9.16
CA THR A 353 -8.27 10.02 -8.83
C THR A 353 -9.45 9.07 -8.69
N VAL A 354 -10.59 9.57 -8.21
CA VAL A 354 -11.83 8.78 -8.06
C VAL A 354 -12.71 8.81 -9.32
N ALA A 355 -12.28 9.49 -10.39
CA ALA A 355 -13.04 9.59 -11.63
C ALA A 355 -13.34 8.22 -12.28
N ASP A 356 -12.45 7.24 -12.08
CA ASP A 356 -12.59 5.87 -12.57
C ASP A 356 -13.52 5.00 -11.68
N VAL A 357 -13.99 5.51 -10.53
CA VAL A 357 -14.87 4.78 -9.61
C VAL A 357 -16.33 4.89 -10.09
N PRO A 358 -17.06 3.77 -10.24
CA PRO A 358 -18.48 3.80 -10.58
C PRO A 358 -19.29 4.66 -9.61
N ALA A 359 -20.20 5.50 -10.12
CA ALA A 359 -20.96 6.47 -9.32
C ALA A 359 -21.69 5.83 -8.12
N GLU A 360 -22.27 4.64 -8.31
CA GLU A 360 -22.96 3.88 -7.25
C GLU A 360 -22.04 3.47 -6.10
N LEU A 361 -20.76 3.17 -6.38
CA LEU A 361 -19.77 2.85 -5.37
C LEU A 361 -19.21 4.13 -4.72
N LEU A 362 -19.06 5.19 -5.51
CA LEU A 362 -18.60 6.48 -5.01
C LEU A 362 -19.56 7.04 -3.95
N GLU A 363 -20.87 7.01 -4.20
CA GLU A 363 -21.89 7.47 -3.24
C GLU A 363 -21.93 6.67 -1.95
N ARG A 364 -21.69 5.34 -2.01
CA ARG A 364 -21.80 4.45 -0.85
C ARG A 364 -20.52 4.32 -0.02
N HIS A 365 -19.36 4.47 -0.64
CA HIS A 365 -18.07 4.20 -0.02
C HIS A 365 -17.17 5.42 0.13
N PHE A 366 -17.59 6.61 -0.33
CA PHE A 366 -16.85 7.84 -0.17
C PHE A 366 -17.71 8.95 0.42
N VAL A 367 -17.06 9.88 1.12
CA VAL A 367 -17.65 11.09 1.67
C VAL A 367 -16.96 12.27 1.02
N ARG A 368 -17.73 13.13 0.35
CA ARG A 368 -17.20 14.33 -0.29
C ARG A 368 -16.74 15.34 0.76
N LYS A 369 -15.51 15.83 0.63
CA LYS A 369 -14.88 16.87 1.45
C LYS A 369 -14.29 17.95 0.54
N GLY A 370 -15.10 18.96 0.21
CA GLY A 370 -14.72 20.00 -0.75
C GLY A 370 -14.54 19.41 -2.16
N ASP A 371 -13.34 19.61 -2.72
CA ASP A 371 -12.92 19.08 -4.04
C ASP A 371 -12.28 17.68 -3.96
N CYS A 372 -12.19 17.12 -2.74
CA CYS A 372 -11.66 15.79 -2.50
C CYS A 372 -12.77 14.83 -2.03
N PHE A 373 -12.50 13.54 -2.17
CA PHE A 373 -13.30 12.44 -1.67
C PHE A 373 -12.51 11.69 -0.61
N GLN A 374 -13.12 11.47 0.56
CA GLN A 374 -12.52 10.64 1.59
C GLN A 374 -13.21 9.28 1.63
N VAL A 375 -12.46 8.20 1.71
CA VAL A 375 -13.04 6.85 1.87
C VAL A 375 -13.84 6.79 3.18
N ALA A 376 -15.06 6.25 3.11
CA ALA A 376 -15.97 6.13 4.25
C ALA A 376 -15.33 5.31 5.39
N LYS A 377 -15.58 5.73 6.64
CA LYS A 377 -15.00 5.11 7.85
C LYS A 377 -15.16 3.59 7.87
N ALA A 378 -16.36 3.10 7.55
CA ALA A 378 -16.66 1.67 7.52
C ALA A 378 -15.81 0.87 6.52
N THR A 379 -15.39 1.46 5.39
CA THR A 379 -14.46 0.81 4.45
C THR A 379 -13.02 0.89 4.97
N ARG A 380 -12.64 2.00 5.60
CA ARG A 380 -11.27 2.22 6.11
C ARG A 380 -10.89 1.27 7.23
N GLU A 381 -11.85 0.92 8.09
CA GLU A 381 -11.62 0.02 9.23
C GLU A 381 -11.23 -1.42 8.84
N LEU A 382 -11.46 -1.82 7.57
CA LEU A 382 -11.02 -3.11 7.05
C LEU A 382 -9.51 -3.11 6.74
N VAL A 383 -8.90 -1.95 6.47
CA VAL A 383 -7.54 -1.85 5.94
C VAL A 383 -6.57 -1.38 7.01
N VAL A 384 -5.41 -2.04 7.08
CA VAL A 384 -4.28 -1.67 7.94
C VAL A 384 -3.08 -1.37 7.05
N PHE A 385 -2.59 -0.13 7.12
CA PHE A 385 -1.45 0.33 6.35
C PHE A 385 -0.16 0.25 7.17
N ALA A 386 0.90 -0.30 6.58
CA ALA A 386 2.22 -0.35 7.22
C ALA A 386 3.35 -0.28 6.17
N PRO A 387 4.47 0.41 6.48
CA PRO A 387 5.67 0.30 5.65
C PRO A 387 6.25 -1.11 5.77
N HIS A 388 6.62 -1.72 4.63
CA HIS A 388 7.17 -3.07 4.57
C HIS A 388 8.07 -3.22 3.34
N ASN A 389 9.26 -3.77 3.54
CA ASN A 389 10.17 -4.15 2.48
C ASN A 389 10.03 -5.66 2.17
N LEU A 390 9.32 -5.99 1.09
CA LEU A 390 9.09 -7.38 0.65
C LEU A 390 10.36 -8.20 0.43
N ALA A 391 11.52 -7.58 0.24
CA ALA A 391 12.79 -8.28 0.01
C ALA A 391 13.49 -8.72 1.31
N LYS A 392 13.18 -8.05 2.44
CA LYS A 392 13.90 -8.18 3.70
C LYS A 392 13.02 -8.53 4.88
N ASP A 393 11.85 -7.90 4.95
CA ASP A 393 10.96 -7.99 6.09
C ASP A 393 10.18 -9.31 6.05
N PRO A 394 9.88 -9.91 7.21
CA PRO A 394 9.17 -11.18 7.25
C PRO A 394 7.74 -11.04 6.69
N PRO A 395 7.20 -12.09 6.02
CA PRO A 395 5.82 -12.10 5.54
C PRO A 395 4.80 -12.15 6.68
N PHE A 396 3.59 -11.67 6.38
CA PHE A 396 2.41 -11.97 7.19
C PHE A 396 2.03 -13.46 7.07
N TYR A 397 1.53 -14.05 8.16
CA TYR A 397 1.09 -15.46 8.20
C TYR A 397 -0.44 -15.57 8.11
N HIS A 398 -0.91 -16.69 7.57
CA HIS A 398 -2.34 -17.04 7.44
C HIS A 398 -3.14 -16.04 6.61
N ILE A 399 -2.71 -15.81 5.37
CA ILE A 399 -3.39 -14.92 4.42
C ILE A 399 -4.24 -15.74 3.44
N ASP A 400 -5.51 -15.40 3.26
CA ASP A 400 -6.41 -16.08 2.32
C ASP A 400 -6.27 -15.55 0.89
N LEU A 401 -5.93 -14.26 0.73
CA LEU A 401 -5.75 -13.61 -0.57
C LEU A 401 -4.56 -12.65 -0.54
N VAL A 402 -3.56 -12.89 -1.40
CA VAL A 402 -2.45 -11.96 -1.64
C VAL A 402 -2.64 -11.31 -3.00
N THR A 403 -2.54 -9.99 -3.07
CA THR A 403 -2.43 -9.23 -4.32
C THR A 403 -1.06 -8.58 -4.38
N CYS A 404 -0.31 -8.85 -5.45
CA CYS A 404 1.03 -8.33 -5.71
C CYS A 404 1.07 -7.93 -7.19
N ARG A 405 0.52 -6.76 -7.51
CA ARG A 405 0.23 -6.34 -8.87
C ARG A 405 1.09 -5.18 -9.30
N ASN A 406 1.62 -5.27 -10.52
CA ASN A 406 2.40 -4.23 -11.18
C ASN A 406 3.63 -3.78 -10.37
N LEU A 407 4.20 -4.71 -9.60
CA LEU A 407 5.38 -4.51 -8.77
C LEU A 407 6.56 -5.33 -9.30
N LEU A 408 6.31 -6.59 -9.67
CA LEU A 408 7.33 -7.52 -10.16
C LEU A 408 7.97 -7.03 -11.46
N ILE A 409 7.24 -6.25 -12.25
CA ILE A 409 7.72 -5.65 -13.50
C ILE A 409 8.99 -4.79 -13.34
N TYR A 410 9.28 -4.29 -12.14
CA TYR A 410 10.47 -3.48 -11.87
C TYR A 410 11.67 -4.28 -11.34
N LEU A 411 11.46 -5.57 -11.03
CA LEU A 411 12.42 -6.41 -10.34
C LEU A 411 13.12 -7.34 -11.34
N GLN A 412 14.38 -7.70 -11.08
CA GLN A 412 15.09 -8.75 -11.82
C GLN A 412 14.57 -10.15 -11.41
N PRO A 413 14.80 -11.20 -12.23
CA PRO A 413 14.25 -12.54 -11.97
C PRO A 413 14.57 -13.13 -10.59
N ALA A 414 15.76 -12.85 -10.04
CA ALA A 414 16.15 -13.33 -8.71
C ALA A 414 15.24 -12.76 -7.60
N LEU A 415 15.01 -11.44 -7.62
CA LEU A 415 14.15 -10.78 -6.65
C LEU A 415 12.67 -11.11 -6.87
N GLN A 416 12.22 -11.24 -8.11
CA GLN A 416 10.86 -11.73 -8.41
C GLN A 416 10.61 -13.09 -7.78
N ARG A 417 11.56 -14.03 -7.91
CA ARG A 417 11.46 -15.37 -7.28
C ARG A 417 11.36 -15.27 -5.76
N ARG A 418 12.13 -14.38 -5.14
CA ARG A 418 12.12 -14.19 -3.68
C ARG A 418 10.77 -13.63 -3.20
N VAL A 419 10.27 -12.57 -3.83
CA VAL A 419 8.96 -11.96 -3.50
C VAL A 419 7.83 -12.97 -3.68
N LEU A 420 7.80 -13.69 -4.79
CA LEU A 420 6.78 -14.72 -5.04
C LEU A 420 6.85 -15.88 -4.03
N SER A 421 8.06 -16.25 -3.58
CA SER A 421 8.23 -17.27 -2.53
C SER A 421 7.67 -16.81 -1.18
N ILE A 422 7.87 -15.53 -0.85
CA ILE A 422 7.31 -14.88 0.34
C ILE A 422 5.78 -14.83 0.25
N CYS A 423 5.22 -14.45 -0.89
CA CYS A 423 3.77 -14.49 -1.12
C CYS A 423 3.22 -15.92 -0.99
N HIS A 424 3.90 -16.93 -1.55
CA HIS A 424 3.50 -18.34 -1.42
C HIS A 424 3.48 -18.80 0.04
N PHE A 425 4.48 -18.39 0.81
CA PHE A 425 4.61 -18.74 2.21
C PHE A 425 3.52 -18.09 3.07
N ALA A 426 3.20 -16.83 2.82
CA ALA A 426 2.14 -16.08 3.50
C ALA A 426 0.74 -16.69 3.33
N LEU A 427 0.48 -17.29 2.15
CA LEU A 427 -0.82 -17.85 1.80
C LEU A 427 -1.19 -19.09 2.62
N ASP A 428 -2.42 -19.13 3.10
CA ASP A 428 -3.03 -20.31 3.71
C ASP A 428 -3.32 -21.41 2.68
N HIS A 429 -3.69 -22.60 3.17
CA HIS A 429 -4.15 -23.68 2.29
C HIS A 429 -5.33 -23.20 1.44
N ASP A 430 -5.31 -23.50 0.14
CA ASP A 430 -6.28 -23.03 -0.85
C ASP A 430 -6.37 -21.50 -1.04
N GLY A 431 -5.40 -20.74 -0.51
CA GLY A 431 -5.31 -19.30 -0.66
C GLY A 431 -4.98 -18.86 -2.10
N TYR A 432 -5.35 -17.63 -2.42
CA TYR A 432 -5.26 -17.06 -3.77
C TYR A 432 -4.14 -16.02 -3.89
N LEU A 433 -3.36 -16.09 -4.97
CA LEU A 433 -2.41 -15.07 -5.40
C LEU A 433 -2.95 -14.37 -6.64
N LEU A 434 -3.00 -13.04 -6.61
CA LEU A 434 -3.34 -12.20 -7.74
C LEU A 434 -2.12 -11.38 -8.18
N LEU A 435 -1.79 -11.45 -9.48
CA LEU A 435 -0.70 -10.69 -10.11
C LEU A 435 -1.23 -9.70 -11.15
N GLY A 436 -0.38 -8.77 -11.59
CA GLY A 436 -0.68 -7.82 -12.66
C GLY A 436 -0.67 -8.48 -14.04
N GLY A 437 -1.32 -7.86 -15.04
CA GLY A 437 -1.53 -8.45 -16.37
C GLY A 437 -0.25 -8.89 -17.11
N SER A 438 0.87 -8.19 -16.88
CA SER A 438 2.18 -8.47 -17.47
C SER A 438 3.07 -9.37 -16.61
N GLU A 439 2.57 -9.86 -15.48
CA GLU A 439 3.32 -10.61 -14.48
C GLU A 439 2.92 -12.09 -14.49
N THR A 440 3.86 -12.96 -14.13
CA THR A 440 3.64 -14.41 -14.08
C THR A 440 4.46 -15.04 -12.97
N VAL A 441 3.99 -16.18 -12.45
CA VAL A 441 4.71 -16.96 -11.42
C VAL A 441 5.97 -17.67 -11.96
N SER A 442 6.19 -17.67 -13.29
CA SER A 442 7.37 -18.21 -13.99
C SER A 442 7.89 -19.52 -13.40
N GLU A 443 9.03 -19.51 -12.70
CA GLU A 443 9.67 -20.70 -12.15
C GLU A 443 8.93 -21.35 -10.97
N LEU A 444 8.07 -20.60 -10.28
CA LEU A 444 7.24 -21.09 -9.18
C LEU A 444 5.91 -21.67 -9.66
N SER A 445 5.70 -21.78 -10.98
CA SER A 445 4.52 -22.43 -11.58
C SER A 445 4.17 -23.81 -10.99
N PRO A 446 5.12 -24.68 -10.59
CA PRO A 446 4.78 -25.96 -9.96
C PRO A 446 3.98 -25.84 -8.65
N PHE A 447 4.15 -24.73 -7.92
CA PHE A 447 3.54 -24.49 -6.60
C PHE A 447 2.19 -23.76 -6.67
N TYR A 448 1.80 -23.32 -7.87
CA TYR A 448 0.54 -22.62 -8.12
C TYR A 448 -0.33 -23.36 -9.12
N ALA A 449 -1.64 -23.38 -8.88
CA ALA A 449 -2.65 -23.77 -9.86
C ALA A 449 -3.19 -22.50 -10.54
N VAL A 450 -3.34 -22.53 -11.85
CA VAL A 450 -3.91 -21.39 -12.59
C VAL A 450 -5.42 -21.45 -12.48
N VAL A 451 -6.02 -20.43 -11.88
CA VAL A 451 -7.48 -20.31 -11.72
C VAL A 451 -8.07 -19.53 -12.90
N ASP A 452 -7.43 -18.41 -13.24
CA ASP A 452 -7.77 -17.62 -14.42
C ASP A 452 -6.50 -17.00 -15.02
N SER A 453 -6.17 -17.42 -16.24
CA SER A 453 -4.95 -16.98 -16.92
C SER A 453 -5.01 -15.55 -17.43
N LYS A 454 -6.22 -15.03 -17.73
CA LYS A 454 -6.41 -13.64 -18.19
C LYS A 454 -6.34 -12.69 -17.02
N ALA A 455 -6.96 -13.05 -15.88
CA ALA A 455 -6.91 -12.25 -14.66
C ALA A 455 -5.62 -12.45 -13.85
N LYS A 456 -4.72 -13.33 -14.29
CA LYS A 456 -3.47 -13.70 -13.59
C LYS A 456 -3.73 -14.11 -12.14
N LEU A 457 -4.77 -14.91 -11.96
CA LEU A 457 -5.19 -15.43 -10.68
C LEU A 457 -4.71 -16.88 -10.51
N TYR A 458 -4.05 -17.11 -9.39
CA TYR A 458 -3.42 -18.37 -9.04
C TYR A 458 -3.91 -18.84 -7.67
N GLN A 459 -3.94 -20.15 -7.45
CA GLN A 459 -4.24 -20.75 -6.16
C GLN A 459 -3.03 -21.53 -5.67
N LYS A 460 -2.75 -21.46 -4.37
CA LYS A 460 -1.68 -22.25 -3.76
C LYS A 460 -1.97 -23.75 -3.87
N LYS A 461 -1.01 -24.53 -4.37
CA LYS A 461 -1.15 -25.99 -4.42
C LYS A 461 -0.79 -26.64 -3.08
N PRO A 462 -1.48 -27.74 -2.69
CA PRO A 462 -1.01 -28.62 -1.63
C PRO A 462 0.36 -29.21 -2.01
N GLY A 463 1.38 -29.08 -1.15
CA GLY A 463 2.69 -29.67 -1.46
C GLY A 463 3.84 -29.20 -0.57
N ARG A 464 5.06 -29.64 -0.91
CA ARG A 464 6.28 -29.26 -0.19
C ARG A 464 6.44 -27.73 -0.18
N PRO A 465 6.83 -27.14 0.96
CA PRO A 465 7.04 -25.70 1.05
C PRO A 465 8.12 -25.24 0.07
N VAL A 466 7.90 -24.08 -0.54
CA VAL A 466 8.94 -23.37 -1.31
C VAL A 466 10.00 -22.93 -0.30
N PRO A 467 11.29 -23.29 -0.47
CA PRO A 467 12.35 -22.78 0.38
C PRO A 467 12.39 -21.25 0.28
N LEU A 468 12.24 -20.55 1.40
CA LEU A 468 12.43 -19.10 1.46
C LEU A 468 13.91 -18.79 1.25
N PRO A 469 14.29 -17.97 0.25
CA PRO A 469 15.65 -17.46 0.14
C PRO A 469 15.77 -16.24 1.06
N LEU A 470 16.01 -16.47 2.36
CA LEU A 470 16.52 -15.45 3.26
C LEU A 470 18.04 -15.36 3.03
N ASP A 471 18.57 -14.16 2.75
CA ASP A 471 19.96 -13.97 2.31
C ASP A 471 21.00 -14.27 3.39
N GLN A 472 21.97 -15.12 3.02
CA GLN A 472 23.42 -14.89 3.05
C GLN A 472 24.04 -14.13 4.24
N THR A 473 24.00 -14.73 5.43
CA THR A 473 25.14 -14.71 6.38
C THR A 473 25.36 -16.10 6.98
N SER A 474 25.43 -17.12 6.14
CA SER A 474 25.84 -18.47 6.55
C SER A 474 26.54 -19.13 5.38
N GLU A 475 27.84 -18.87 5.26
CA GLU A 475 28.70 -19.65 4.37
C GLU A 475 28.74 -21.11 4.85
N ARG A 476 28.64 -22.03 3.88
CA ARG A 476 28.88 -23.49 3.96
C ARG A 476 27.78 -24.35 4.60
N TYR A 477 26.71 -24.57 3.83
CA TYR A 477 26.16 -25.92 3.71
C TYR A 477 26.43 -26.47 2.32
N VAL A 478 27.53 -27.23 2.21
CA VAL A 478 27.71 -28.23 1.16
C VAL A 478 26.61 -29.27 1.41
N LEU A 479 25.57 -29.26 0.59
CA LEU A 479 24.54 -30.30 0.58
C LEU A 479 25.23 -31.66 0.34
N ARG A 480 25.35 -32.46 1.41
CA ARG A 480 25.52 -33.91 1.31
C ARG A 480 24.38 -34.44 0.44
N GLN A 481 24.75 -34.96 -0.73
CA GLN A 481 23.86 -35.71 -1.59
C GLN A 481 23.38 -36.96 -0.84
N SER A 482 22.11 -36.99 -0.46
CA SER A 482 21.44 -38.25 -0.11
C SER A 482 21.15 -39.04 -1.39
N PRO A 483 21.27 -40.38 -1.40
CA PRO A 483 21.02 -41.17 -2.60
C PRO A 483 19.54 -41.08 -3.04
N PRO A 484 19.27 -41.23 -4.34
CA PRO A 484 17.92 -41.08 -4.87
C PRO A 484 17.04 -42.27 -4.45
N ARG A 485 15.93 -41.95 -3.79
CA ARG A 485 14.85 -42.89 -3.52
C ARG A 485 14.04 -43.04 -4.82
N ALA A 486 14.12 -44.21 -5.44
CA ALA A 486 13.46 -44.53 -6.69
C ALA A 486 11.94 -44.27 -6.60
N ALA A 487 11.46 -43.37 -7.46
CA ALA A 487 10.05 -43.13 -7.69
C ALA A 487 9.47 -44.26 -8.56
N SER A 488 8.36 -44.83 -8.12
CA SER A 488 7.47 -45.63 -8.95
C SER A 488 6.93 -44.78 -10.11
N LYS A 489 7.34 -45.10 -11.34
CA LYS A 489 6.68 -44.60 -12.56
C LYS A 489 5.50 -45.50 -12.88
N THR A 490 4.31 -44.92 -12.95
CA THR A 490 3.15 -45.52 -13.60
C THR A 490 2.80 -44.72 -14.87
N GLY A 491 2.76 -45.45 -15.99
CA GLY A 491 2.14 -45.10 -17.28
C GLY A 491 3.05 -44.36 -18.26
N ASP A 492 3.14 -44.69 -19.54
CA ASP A 492 2.62 -45.79 -20.38
C ASP A 492 3.34 -45.66 -21.73
N ALA A 493 3.84 -46.76 -22.31
CA ALA A 493 4.15 -46.87 -23.76
C ALA A 493 4.80 -48.24 -24.07
N GLY A 494 4.10 -49.03 -24.88
CA GLY A 494 4.73 -49.86 -25.90
C GLY A 494 4.62 -51.37 -25.70
N ALA A 495 3.85 -52.00 -26.60
CA ALA A 495 3.97 -53.39 -27.06
C ALA A 495 4.99 -54.26 -26.31
N ILE A 496 4.47 -55.10 -25.40
CA ILE A 496 5.23 -56.20 -24.82
C ILE A 496 5.66 -57.12 -25.96
N ASP A 497 6.97 -57.17 -26.20
CA ASP A 497 7.62 -58.07 -27.13
C ASP A 497 7.42 -59.51 -26.64
N LEU A 498 6.48 -60.22 -27.26
CA LEU A 498 6.19 -61.62 -27.01
C LEU A 498 7.45 -62.49 -27.16
N ALA A 499 8.44 -62.02 -27.94
CA ALA A 499 9.74 -62.67 -28.08
C ALA A 499 10.52 -62.74 -26.76
N ASP A 500 10.51 -61.68 -25.95
CA ASP A 500 11.24 -61.65 -24.66
C ASP A 500 10.63 -62.61 -23.64
N HIS A 501 9.30 -62.74 -23.64
CA HIS A 501 8.61 -63.73 -22.77
C HIS A 501 8.85 -65.17 -23.24
N ILE A 502 8.89 -65.43 -24.55
CA ILE A 502 9.18 -66.77 -25.10
C ILE A 502 10.64 -67.14 -24.83
N VAL A 503 11.58 -66.20 -24.97
CA VAL A 503 13.01 -66.42 -24.68
C VAL A 503 13.24 -66.66 -23.19
N GLN A 504 12.58 -65.89 -22.31
CA GLN A 504 12.63 -66.12 -20.86
C GLN A 504 12.03 -67.48 -20.45
N ALA A 505 10.91 -67.89 -21.06
CA ALA A 505 10.30 -69.19 -20.79
C ALA A 505 11.15 -70.37 -21.30
N ALA A 506 11.77 -70.25 -22.48
CA ALA A 506 12.66 -71.28 -23.04
C ALA A 506 14.00 -71.40 -22.27
N LEU A 507 14.53 -70.29 -21.74
CA LEU A 507 15.72 -70.29 -20.89
C LEU A 507 15.48 -70.95 -19.52
N ALA A 508 14.26 -70.93 -19.00
CA ALA A 508 13.93 -71.56 -17.72
C ALA A 508 13.97 -73.10 -17.76
N GLU A 509 13.71 -73.73 -18.92
CA GLU A 509 13.71 -75.20 -19.09
C GLU A 509 15.06 -75.78 -19.53
N CYS A 510 15.95 -74.98 -20.14
CA CYS A 510 17.16 -75.48 -20.83
C CYS A 510 18.50 -75.04 -20.21
N VAL A 511 18.52 -74.19 -19.17
CA VAL A 511 19.76 -73.60 -18.64
C VAL A 511 20.22 -74.29 -17.34
N PRO A 512 21.46 -74.83 -17.28
CA PRO A 512 22.03 -75.35 -16.03
C PRO A 512 22.24 -74.24 -15.00
N ALA A 513 22.42 -74.59 -13.72
CA ALA A 513 22.67 -73.61 -12.67
C ALA A 513 23.93 -72.78 -12.99
N ALA A 514 23.75 -71.49 -13.24
CA ALA A 514 24.83 -70.59 -13.66
C ALA A 514 24.70 -69.19 -13.05
N LEU A 515 25.83 -68.51 -12.86
CA LEU A 515 25.93 -67.19 -12.24
C LEU A 515 26.90 -66.31 -13.01
N VAL A 516 26.63 -65.01 -13.05
CA VAL A 516 27.55 -64.00 -13.59
C VAL A 516 28.10 -63.17 -12.45
N VAL A 517 29.42 -63.00 -12.40
CA VAL A 517 30.12 -62.23 -11.37
C VAL A 517 30.99 -61.13 -11.96
N ASN A 518 31.18 -60.05 -11.21
CA ASN A 518 32.13 -58.97 -11.51
C ASN A 518 33.53 -59.24 -10.90
N GLU A 519 34.49 -58.33 -11.14
CA GLU A 519 35.85 -58.42 -10.59
C GLU A 519 35.90 -58.45 -9.05
N ASP A 520 34.93 -57.80 -8.40
CA ASP A 520 34.75 -57.77 -6.94
C ASP A 520 34.10 -59.06 -6.37
N GLN A 521 33.87 -60.07 -7.21
CA GLN A 521 33.25 -61.36 -6.88
C GLN A 521 31.78 -61.27 -6.45
N GLU A 522 31.11 -60.16 -6.75
CA GLU A 522 29.69 -59.98 -6.50
C GLU A 522 28.86 -60.60 -7.62
N VAL A 523 27.76 -61.24 -7.24
CA VAL A 523 26.81 -61.83 -8.19
C VAL A 523 26.01 -60.72 -8.86
N VAL A 524 26.19 -60.56 -10.17
CA VAL A 524 25.48 -59.60 -11.02
C VAL A 524 24.16 -60.19 -11.55
N HIS A 525 24.18 -61.49 -11.87
CA HIS A 525 23.00 -62.17 -12.40
C HIS A 525 23.02 -63.68 -12.13
N SER A 526 21.84 -64.31 -12.04
CA SER A 526 21.68 -65.74 -11.78
C SER A 526 20.73 -66.41 -12.75
N PHE A 527 21.08 -67.60 -13.22
CA PHE A 527 20.29 -68.42 -14.12
C PHE A 527 20.12 -69.84 -13.55
N GLY A 528 18.90 -70.39 -13.61
CA GLY A 528 18.60 -71.75 -13.15
C GLY A 528 18.64 -71.95 -11.61
N PRO A 529 18.57 -73.21 -11.13
CA PRO A 529 18.42 -73.55 -9.70
C PRO A 529 19.77 -73.50 -8.93
N VAL A 530 20.27 -72.29 -8.70
CA VAL A 530 21.54 -72.02 -7.98
C VAL A 530 21.44 -72.18 -6.45
N ASP A 531 20.22 -72.21 -5.91
CA ASP A 531 19.87 -72.47 -4.50
C ASP A 531 20.36 -73.84 -4.00
N ARG A 532 20.57 -74.77 -4.93
CA ARG A 532 21.14 -76.10 -4.61
C ARG A 532 22.59 -76.00 -4.16
N PHE A 533 23.36 -75.05 -4.71
CA PHE A 533 24.80 -74.92 -4.49
C PHE A 533 25.18 -73.77 -3.55
N LEU A 534 24.37 -72.70 -3.46
CA LEU A 534 24.64 -71.51 -2.65
C LEU A 534 23.61 -71.32 -1.53
N LYS A 535 24.03 -70.76 -0.39
CA LYS A 535 23.14 -70.33 0.71
C LYS A 535 23.36 -68.85 1.01
N LEU A 536 22.29 -68.10 1.27
CA LEU A 536 22.44 -66.74 1.79
C LEU A 536 23.01 -66.78 3.22
N PRO A 537 24.06 -65.98 3.52
CA PRO A 537 24.56 -65.86 4.88
C PRO A 537 23.52 -65.19 5.79
N THR A 538 23.35 -65.70 7.00
CA THR A 538 22.49 -65.07 8.02
C THR A 538 23.22 -63.89 8.65
N GLY A 539 22.72 -62.66 8.45
CA GLY A 539 23.36 -61.43 8.92
C GLY A 539 23.27 -60.30 7.89
N LYS A 540 24.25 -59.39 7.86
CA LYS A 540 24.31 -58.33 6.83
C LYS A 540 24.29 -58.98 5.43
N PRO A 541 23.34 -58.63 4.54
CA PRO A 541 23.25 -59.25 3.22
C PRO A 541 24.52 -58.94 2.41
N SER A 542 25.14 -59.99 1.88
CA SER A 542 26.36 -59.92 1.07
C SER A 542 26.15 -60.75 -0.19
N PHE A 543 26.36 -60.13 -1.35
CA PHE A 543 26.24 -60.76 -2.67
C PHE A 543 27.56 -61.33 -3.20
N ALA A 544 28.62 -61.30 -2.38
CA ALA A 544 29.89 -61.95 -2.70
C ALA A 544 29.74 -63.48 -2.76
N ILE A 545 30.01 -64.07 -3.93
CA ILE A 545 29.77 -65.51 -4.20
C ILE A 545 30.55 -66.44 -3.25
N THR A 546 31.75 -66.02 -2.83
CA THR A 546 32.60 -66.78 -1.88
C THR A 546 32.03 -66.83 -0.47
N LYS A 547 31.19 -65.85 -0.08
CA LYS A 547 30.46 -65.86 1.20
C LYS A 547 29.13 -66.62 1.13
N MET A 548 28.64 -66.87 -0.07
CA MET A 548 27.40 -67.63 -0.33
C MET A 548 27.67 -69.13 -0.58
N ALA A 549 28.93 -69.51 -0.84
CA ALA A 549 29.33 -70.88 -1.12
C ALA A 549 29.83 -71.63 0.14
N PRO A 550 29.64 -72.96 0.23
CA PRO A 550 30.29 -73.81 1.22
C PRO A 550 31.82 -73.66 1.20
N ARG A 551 32.49 -73.85 2.34
CA ARG A 551 33.93 -73.58 2.54
C ARG A 551 34.85 -74.18 1.47
N GLU A 552 34.55 -75.40 1.01
CA GLU A 552 35.34 -76.12 0.00
C GLU A 552 35.15 -75.53 -1.41
N LEU A 553 33.93 -75.09 -1.75
CA LEU A 553 33.60 -74.40 -3.00
C LEU A 553 34.08 -72.95 -3.00
N ALA A 554 34.06 -72.26 -1.86
CA ALA A 554 34.49 -70.87 -1.71
C ALA A 554 35.97 -70.67 -2.08
N LEU A 555 36.83 -71.64 -1.73
CA LEU A 555 38.25 -71.64 -2.09
C LEU A 555 38.47 -71.80 -3.61
N ALA A 556 37.76 -72.74 -4.24
CA ALA A 556 37.82 -72.96 -5.69
C ALA A 556 37.27 -71.76 -6.47
N LEU A 557 36.18 -71.15 -6.00
CA LEU A 557 35.58 -69.96 -6.59
C LEU A 557 36.49 -68.73 -6.46
N GLY A 558 37.04 -68.45 -5.28
CA GLY A 558 37.90 -67.29 -5.07
C GLY A 558 39.20 -67.34 -5.87
N THR A 559 39.84 -68.52 -5.93
CA THR A 559 41.06 -68.71 -6.73
C THR A 559 40.78 -68.75 -8.23
N GLY A 560 39.69 -69.41 -8.64
CA GLY A 560 39.26 -69.53 -10.02
C GLY A 560 38.84 -68.19 -10.63
N ILE A 561 38.01 -67.40 -9.96
CA ILE A 561 37.55 -66.09 -10.45
C ILE A 561 38.75 -65.14 -10.66
N ARG A 562 39.65 -65.06 -9.68
CA ARG A 562 40.85 -64.20 -9.77
C ARG A 562 41.73 -64.58 -10.96
N ARG A 563 41.94 -65.89 -11.19
CA ARG A 563 42.71 -66.37 -12.34
C ARG A 563 41.98 -66.16 -13.67
N VAL A 564 40.65 -66.29 -13.75
CA VAL A 564 39.91 -66.00 -14.98
C VAL A 564 40.01 -64.52 -15.39
N PHE A 565 39.96 -63.59 -14.42
CA PHE A 565 40.14 -62.16 -14.70
C PHE A 565 41.59 -61.80 -15.06
N THR A 566 42.58 -62.47 -14.45
CA THR A 566 44.00 -62.22 -14.70
C THR A 566 44.49 -62.88 -16.00
N ASP A 567 44.22 -64.17 -16.16
CA ASP A 567 44.77 -65.01 -17.24
C ASP A 567 43.85 -65.03 -18.48
N ARG A 568 42.61 -64.53 -18.37
CA ARG A 568 41.56 -64.56 -19.42
C ARG A 568 41.32 -65.95 -20.06
N THR A 569 41.56 -67.01 -19.29
CA THR A 569 41.35 -68.40 -19.72
C THR A 569 40.18 -69.04 -18.98
N THR A 570 39.55 -70.04 -19.60
CA THR A 570 38.50 -70.83 -18.93
C THR A 570 39.13 -71.80 -17.94
N ILE A 571 38.61 -71.85 -16.71
CA ILE A 571 39.08 -72.74 -15.65
C ILE A 571 37.98 -73.75 -15.34
N VAL A 572 38.35 -75.03 -15.31
CA VAL A 572 37.45 -76.14 -14.96
C VAL A 572 38.03 -76.86 -13.75
N TYR A 573 37.20 -77.03 -12.73
CA TYR A 573 37.49 -77.88 -11.58
C TYR A 573 36.57 -79.09 -11.62
N ASP A 574 37.17 -80.27 -11.64
CA ASP A 574 36.49 -81.56 -11.57
C ASP A 574 36.49 -82.08 -10.13
N ASP A 575 35.42 -82.77 -9.73
CA ASP A 575 35.31 -83.53 -8.47
C ASP A 575 35.36 -82.70 -7.18
N LEU A 576 34.67 -81.54 -7.14
CA LEU A 576 34.55 -80.76 -5.90
C LEU A 576 33.50 -81.38 -4.96
N PRO A 577 33.76 -81.46 -3.65
CA PRO A 577 32.79 -81.98 -2.69
C PRO A 577 31.55 -81.07 -2.61
N GLY A 578 30.36 -81.65 -2.89
CA GLY A 578 29.07 -81.01 -2.72
C GLY A 578 28.47 -81.30 -1.33
N LYS A 579 27.89 -80.27 -0.69
CA LYS A 579 27.19 -80.23 0.61
C LYS A 579 27.40 -81.43 1.57
N ALA A 580 27.95 -81.14 2.74
CA ALA A 580 27.89 -82.00 3.92
C ALA A 580 26.45 -82.06 4.50
N GLU A 581 25.61 -82.94 3.94
CA GLU A 581 24.55 -83.69 4.64
C GLU A 581 23.87 -84.66 3.64
N ALA A 582 24.04 -85.96 3.88
CA ALA A 582 23.33 -87.14 3.33
C ALA A 582 23.31 -87.46 1.81
N ASP A 583 23.83 -86.65 0.88
CA ASP A 583 23.96 -87.05 -0.54
C ASP A 583 25.26 -86.49 -1.17
N SER A 584 26.36 -87.24 -1.06
CA SER A 584 27.70 -86.84 -1.54
C SER A 584 27.77 -86.88 -3.07
N ARG A 585 27.34 -85.81 -3.73
CA ARG A 585 27.49 -85.63 -5.17
C ARG A 585 28.68 -84.70 -5.46
N SER A 586 29.60 -85.18 -6.29
CA SER A 586 30.69 -84.38 -6.84
C SER A 586 30.14 -83.28 -7.74
N VAL A 587 30.68 -82.06 -7.64
CA VAL A 587 30.30 -80.91 -8.46
C VAL A 587 31.43 -80.58 -9.43
N ARG A 588 31.11 -80.44 -10.71
CA ARG A 588 32.02 -79.85 -11.71
C ARG A 588 31.72 -78.36 -11.79
N LEU A 589 32.77 -77.54 -11.64
CA LEU A 589 32.69 -76.09 -11.67
C LEU A 589 33.46 -75.56 -12.89
N THR A 590 32.78 -74.80 -13.74
CA THR A 590 33.41 -74.15 -14.91
C THR A 590 33.29 -72.64 -14.80
N ILE A 591 34.41 -71.92 -14.91
CA ILE A 591 34.46 -70.44 -14.87
C ILE A 591 35.02 -69.94 -16.21
N LYS A 592 34.25 -69.12 -16.92
CA LYS A 592 34.58 -68.59 -18.25
C LYS A 592 34.55 -67.07 -18.25
N PRO A 593 35.52 -66.39 -18.89
CA PRO A 593 35.42 -64.95 -19.11
C PRO A 593 34.31 -64.65 -20.14
N LEU A 594 33.51 -63.62 -19.90
CA LEU A 594 32.50 -63.12 -20.84
C LEU A 594 33.09 -61.92 -21.61
N PRO A 595 33.37 -62.05 -22.92
CA PRO A 595 33.82 -60.91 -23.70
C PRO A 595 32.64 -59.96 -23.96
N LEU A 596 32.69 -58.77 -23.36
CA LEU A 596 31.76 -57.68 -23.62
C LEU A 596 32.47 -56.57 -24.43
N ARG A 597 31.69 -55.75 -25.14
CA ARG A 597 32.21 -54.61 -25.94
C ARG A 597 32.95 -53.60 -25.05
N ASP A 598 33.87 -52.84 -25.64
CA ASP A 598 34.65 -51.83 -24.94
C ASP A 598 33.76 -50.86 -24.14
N GLY A 599 34.07 -50.69 -22.85
CA GLY A 599 33.36 -49.81 -21.91
C GLY A 599 32.46 -50.52 -20.88
N VAL A 600 32.33 -51.84 -20.93
CA VAL A 600 31.61 -52.64 -19.92
C VAL A 600 32.61 -53.31 -18.97
N PRO A 601 32.39 -53.30 -17.63
CA PRO A 601 33.28 -53.97 -16.68
C PRO A 601 33.41 -55.47 -16.99
N ALA A 602 34.59 -56.04 -16.76
CA ALA A 602 34.84 -57.44 -17.07
C ALA A 602 33.93 -58.35 -16.23
N LEU A 603 33.29 -59.32 -16.88
CA LEU A 603 32.40 -60.29 -16.22
C LEU A 603 32.89 -61.72 -16.44
N ALA A 604 32.60 -62.60 -15.48
CA ALA A 604 32.84 -64.03 -15.59
C ALA A 604 31.54 -64.83 -15.41
N LEU A 605 31.33 -65.84 -16.25
CA LEU A 605 30.25 -66.81 -16.15
C LEU A 605 30.72 -68.04 -15.39
N ILE A 606 29.97 -68.44 -14.37
CA ILE A 606 30.21 -69.61 -13.55
C ILE A 606 29.08 -70.60 -13.80
N VAL A 607 29.41 -71.85 -14.12
CA VAL A 607 28.45 -72.92 -14.40
C VAL A 607 28.69 -74.10 -13.47
N PHE A 608 27.62 -74.59 -12.83
CA PHE A 608 27.63 -75.75 -11.95
C PHE A 608 27.02 -76.97 -12.65
N GLU A 609 27.76 -78.06 -12.71
CA GLU A 609 27.33 -79.33 -13.27
C GLU A 609 27.47 -80.45 -12.22
N ASN A 610 26.61 -81.46 -12.27
CA ASN A 610 26.77 -82.66 -11.45
C ASN A 610 27.88 -83.53 -12.04
N GLY A 611 28.95 -83.75 -11.29
CA GLY A 611 30.04 -84.65 -11.66
C GLY A 611 29.70 -86.11 -11.37
N VAL A 612 30.38 -87.03 -12.07
CA VAL A 612 30.37 -88.47 -11.80
C VAL A 612 31.64 -88.81 -11.02
N ALA A 613 31.50 -89.34 -9.81
CA ALA A 613 32.61 -89.62 -8.90
C ALA A 613 33.70 -90.52 -9.53
N ARG A 614 34.96 -90.09 -9.49
CA ARG A 614 36.14 -90.94 -9.77
C ARG A 614 37.12 -90.83 -8.61
N ARG A 615 37.44 -91.97 -8.00
CA ARG A 615 38.30 -92.10 -6.82
C ARG A 615 39.79 -92.07 -7.22
N ALA A 616 40.61 -91.13 -6.72
CA ALA A 616 42.09 -91.28 -6.64
C ALA A 616 42.79 -90.28 -5.67
N GLU A 617 43.51 -90.89 -4.71
CA GLU A 617 44.72 -90.56 -3.91
C GLU A 617 45.02 -89.20 -3.20
N PRO A 618 45.70 -89.24 -2.02
CA PRO A 618 45.87 -88.11 -1.10
C PRO A 618 47.12 -87.26 -1.38
N PHE A 619 46.97 -85.94 -1.28
CA PHE A 619 48.02 -84.94 -1.45
C PHE A 619 48.66 -84.56 -0.10
N HIS A 620 50.00 -84.67 0.02
CA HIS A 620 50.75 -84.41 1.25
C HIS A 620 51.03 -82.91 1.49
N LEU A 621 50.94 -82.45 2.75
CA LEU A 621 50.61 -81.07 3.15
C LEU A 621 51.73 -80.26 3.85
N ASP A 622 52.95 -80.75 4.02
CA ASP A 622 53.81 -80.22 5.11
C ASP A 622 54.83 -79.12 4.73
N ALA A 623 55.20 -78.95 3.45
CA ALA A 623 56.19 -77.92 3.06
C ALA A 623 55.58 -76.56 2.65
N GLN A 624 54.37 -76.57 2.06
CA GLN A 624 53.64 -75.33 1.71
C GLN A 624 52.89 -74.72 2.89
N ALA A 625 52.49 -75.53 3.88
CA ALA A 625 51.79 -75.05 5.07
C ALA A 625 52.65 -74.07 5.89
N ASN A 626 53.94 -74.35 6.07
CA ASN A 626 54.83 -73.47 6.85
C ASN A 626 55.17 -72.14 6.14
N HIS A 627 55.20 -72.13 4.80
CA HIS A 627 55.36 -70.88 4.05
C HIS A 627 54.06 -70.05 4.09
N ARG A 628 52.90 -70.74 3.99
CA ARG A 628 51.58 -70.11 4.08
C ARG A 628 51.28 -69.54 5.47
N ILE A 629 51.77 -70.18 6.54
CA ILE A 629 51.62 -69.67 7.91
C ILE A 629 52.37 -68.34 8.07
N ARG A 630 53.60 -68.24 7.59
CA ARG A 630 54.38 -66.99 7.66
C ARG A 630 53.78 -65.86 6.82
N ASP A 631 53.30 -66.18 5.62
CA ASP A 631 52.65 -65.19 4.76
C ASP A 631 51.32 -64.71 5.39
N LEU A 632 50.56 -65.62 6.03
CA LEU A 632 49.33 -65.28 6.75
C LEU A 632 49.58 -64.50 8.04
N GLU A 633 50.65 -64.80 8.78
CA GLU A 633 51.04 -64.03 9.98
C GLU A 633 51.39 -62.59 9.61
N HIS A 634 52.11 -62.38 8.50
CA HIS A 634 52.46 -61.04 8.03
C HIS A 634 51.25 -60.28 7.46
N GLU A 635 50.35 -60.97 6.75
CA GLU A 635 49.08 -60.41 6.29
C GLU A 635 48.14 -60.07 7.47
N LEU A 636 48.17 -60.88 8.53
CA LEU A 636 47.42 -60.63 9.76
C LEU A 636 47.96 -59.40 10.53
N GLU A 637 49.28 -59.25 10.63
CA GLU A 637 49.90 -58.07 11.25
C GLU A 637 49.58 -56.80 10.47
N GLN A 638 49.66 -56.83 9.13
CA GLN A 638 49.27 -55.69 8.29
C GLN A 638 47.78 -55.36 8.38
N THR A 639 46.91 -56.36 8.34
CA THR A 639 45.46 -56.14 8.46
C THR A 639 45.08 -55.65 9.85
N SER A 640 45.73 -56.13 10.91
CA SER A 640 45.54 -55.62 12.27
C SER A 640 45.97 -54.16 12.40
N ALA A 641 47.11 -53.78 11.82
CA ALA A 641 47.58 -52.39 11.83
C ALA A 641 46.63 -51.47 11.03
N ASN A 642 46.16 -51.91 9.86
CA ASN A 642 45.19 -51.16 9.06
C ASN A 642 43.83 -51.05 9.76
N LEU A 643 43.38 -52.10 10.45
CA LEU A 643 42.14 -52.08 11.22
C LEU A 643 42.24 -51.08 12.37
N GLN A 644 43.38 -51.04 13.07
CA GLN A 644 43.63 -50.10 14.16
C GLN A 644 43.58 -48.66 13.66
N ALA A 645 44.25 -48.35 12.54
CA ALA A 645 44.21 -47.04 11.92
C ALA A 645 42.78 -46.63 11.48
N ALA A 646 42.01 -47.57 10.91
CA ALA A 646 40.63 -47.32 10.51
C ALA A 646 39.69 -47.12 11.72
N ILE A 647 39.96 -47.79 12.85
CA ILE A 647 39.22 -47.56 14.10
C ILE A 647 39.50 -46.17 14.62
N GLU A 648 40.77 -45.73 14.65
CA GLU A 648 41.14 -44.38 15.09
C GLU A 648 40.55 -43.28 14.17
N GLU A 649 40.53 -43.49 12.85
CA GLU A 649 39.84 -42.59 11.91
C GLU A 649 38.31 -42.56 12.12
N LEU A 650 37.70 -43.71 12.44
CA LEU A 650 36.26 -43.76 12.73
C LEU A 650 35.93 -43.10 14.06
N GLU A 651 36.75 -43.29 15.09
CA GLU A 651 36.56 -42.65 16.40
C GLU A 651 36.68 -41.13 16.27
N THR A 652 37.72 -40.64 15.60
CA THR A 652 37.89 -39.20 15.33
C THR A 652 36.73 -38.64 14.49
N SER A 653 36.31 -39.33 13.43
CA SER A 653 35.14 -38.90 12.64
C SER A 653 33.84 -38.90 13.46
N ASN A 654 33.70 -39.82 14.42
CA ASN A 654 32.52 -39.88 15.27
C ASN A 654 32.52 -38.77 16.32
N GLU A 655 33.67 -38.42 16.90
CA GLU A 655 33.83 -37.27 17.78
C GLU A 655 33.54 -35.96 17.04
N GLU A 656 34.03 -35.79 15.81
CA GLU A 656 33.69 -34.62 14.97
C GLU A 656 32.18 -34.56 14.67
N LEU A 657 31.57 -35.70 14.32
CA LEU A 657 30.12 -35.75 14.10
C LEU A 657 29.33 -35.40 15.37
N GLN A 658 29.78 -35.85 16.54
CA GLN A 658 29.13 -35.53 17.80
C GLN A 658 29.26 -34.04 18.14
N ALA A 659 30.45 -33.46 17.97
CA ALA A 659 30.69 -32.03 18.16
C ALA A 659 29.82 -31.18 17.23
N THR A 660 29.73 -31.55 15.94
CA THR A 660 28.86 -30.83 14.99
C THR A 660 27.38 -30.96 15.34
N ASN A 661 26.94 -32.09 15.90
CA ASN A 661 25.57 -32.23 16.38
C ASN A 661 25.28 -31.33 17.59
N GLU A 662 26.21 -31.24 18.54
CA GLU A 662 26.08 -30.34 19.69
C GLU A 662 26.04 -28.87 19.26
N GLU A 663 26.85 -28.48 18.28
CA GLU A 663 26.85 -27.13 17.72
C GLU A 663 25.53 -26.82 16.97
N VAL A 664 24.98 -27.78 16.21
CA VAL A 664 23.67 -27.64 15.56
C VAL A 664 22.54 -27.52 16.58
N LEU A 665 22.59 -28.30 17.67
CA LEU A 665 21.60 -28.20 18.75
C LEU A 665 21.66 -26.84 19.44
N ALA A 666 22.87 -26.33 19.74
CA ALA A 666 23.06 -25.00 20.31
C ALA A 666 22.54 -23.89 19.38
N ALA A 667 22.83 -23.96 18.08
CA ALA A 667 22.33 -23.00 17.10
C ALA A 667 20.79 -23.05 16.99
N ASN A 668 20.18 -24.23 17.15
CA ASN A 668 18.73 -24.38 17.13
C ASN A 668 18.08 -23.78 18.40
N GLU A 669 18.71 -23.94 19.57
CA GLU A 669 18.25 -23.30 20.81
C GLU A 669 18.34 -21.77 20.73
N GLU A 670 19.42 -21.23 20.14
CA GLU A 670 19.57 -19.79 19.93
C GLU A 670 18.53 -19.24 18.93
N LEU A 671 18.25 -19.97 17.85
CA LEU A 671 17.16 -19.63 16.92
C LEU A 671 15.80 -19.65 17.59
N GLN A 672 15.55 -20.61 18.47
CA GLN A 672 14.29 -20.68 19.21
C GLN A 672 14.15 -19.48 20.16
N ALA A 673 15.23 -19.11 20.87
CA ALA A 673 15.26 -17.93 21.74
C ALA A 673 15.00 -16.62 20.97
N THR A 674 15.65 -16.42 19.82
CA THR A 674 15.42 -15.22 18.99
C THR A 674 13.98 -15.15 18.47
N ASN A 675 13.37 -16.28 18.16
CA ASN A 675 11.97 -16.34 17.74
C ASN A 675 11.01 -15.97 18.88
N GLU A 676 11.31 -16.40 20.11
CA GLU A 676 10.56 -16.00 21.31
C GLU A 676 10.69 -14.49 21.59
N GLU A 677 11.89 -13.92 21.44
CA GLU A 677 12.09 -12.47 21.56
C GLU A 677 11.32 -11.69 20.48
N LEU A 678 11.31 -12.15 19.23
CA LEU A 678 10.52 -11.54 18.16
C LEU A 678 9.02 -11.60 18.42
N GLN A 679 8.52 -12.70 18.97
CA GLN A 679 7.12 -12.79 19.39
C GLN A 679 6.81 -11.78 20.50
N SER A 680 7.71 -11.62 21.46
CA SER A 680 7.58 -10.64 22.54
C SER A 680 7.53 -9.20 22.01
N VAL A 681 8.46 -8.82 21.13
CA VAL A 681 8.51 -7.48 20.52
C VAL A 681 7.26 -7.20 19.69
N ASN A 682 6.78 -8.19 18.92
CA ASN A 682 5.53 -8.05 18.18
C ASN A 682 4.35 -7.80 19.11
N GLN A 683 4.27 -8.53 20.22
CA GLN A 683 3.20 -8.35 21.20
C GLN A 683 3.24 -6.97 21.84
N GLU A 684 4.42 -6.45 22.16
CA GLU A 684 4.60 -5.09 22.67
C GLU A 684 4.19 -4.03 21.64
N LEU A 685 4.55 -4.21 20.37
CA LEU A 685 4.13 -3.35 19.26
C LEU A 685 2.61 -3.31 19.10
N TYR A 686 1.92 -4.46 19.18
CA TYR A 686 0.47 -4.50 19.13
C TYR A 686 -0.17 -3.72 20.28
N THR A 687 0.38 -3.85 21.49
CA THR A 687 -0.11 -3.12 22.67
C THR A 687 0.09 -1.61 22.51
N VAL A 688 1.27 -1.16 22.09
CA VAL A 688 1.56 0.27 21.88
C VAL A 688 0.68 0.85 20.77
N ASN A 689 0.44 0.08 19.69
CA ASN A 689 -0.42 0.52 18.61
C ASN A 689 -1.88 0.64 19.06
N ALA A 690 -2.38 -0.32 19.85
CA ALA A 690 -3.69 -0.24 20.47
C ALA A 690 -3.82 0.99 21.40
N GLU A 691 -2.79 1.28 22.20
CA GLU A 691 -2.77 2.45 23.07
C GLU A 691 -2.80 3.76 22.28
N ASN A 692 -1.99 3.87 21.21
CA ASN A 692 -2.01 5.03 20.33
C ASN A 692 -3.35 5.22 19.63
N GLN A 693 -3.98 4.14 19.16
CA GLN A 693 -5.33 4.22 18.58
C GLN A 693 -6.35 4.71 19.61
N SER A 694 -6.25 4.26 20.86
CA SER A 694 -7.09 4.75 21.96
C SER A 694 -6.88 6.24 22.21
N ARG A 695 -5.62 6.70 22.29
CA ARG A 695 -5.31 8.14 22.46
C ARG A 695 -5.83 9.00 21.30
N ILE A 696 -5.74 8.51 20.07
CA ILE A 696 -6.30 9.20 18.89
C ILE A 696 -7.83 9.28 18.99
N ALA A 697 -8.49 8.21 19.44
CA ALA A 697 -9.93 8.20 19.63
C ALA A 697 -10.36 9.21 20.72
N GLU A 698 -9.70 9.21 21.87
CA GLU A 698 -9.94 10.18 22.95
C GLU A 698 -9.73 11.62 22.49
N LEU A 699 -8.62 11.91 21.80
CA LEU A 699 -8.36 13.26 21.26
C LEU A 699 -9.43 13.70 20.25
N THR A 700 -9.93 12.76 19.45
CA THR A 700 -11.00 13.04 18.47
C THR A 700 -12.31 13.34 19.17
N GLU A 701 -12.66 12.57 20.20
CA GLU A 701 -13.85 12.81 21.03
C GLU A 701 -13.77 14.16 21.74
N LEU A 702 -12.65 14.45 22.39
CA LEU A 702 -12.42 15.71 23.11
C LEU A 702 -12.47 16.92 22.16
N ASN A 703 -11.94 16.78 20.94
CA ASN A 703 -12.04 17.83 19.92
C ASN A 703 -13.49 18.00 19.40
N ASN A 704 -14.26 16.92 19.27
CA ASN A 704 -15.68 16.99 18.93
C ASN A 704 -16.48 17.64 20.05
N ASP A 705 -16.20 17.32 21.31
CA ASP A 705 -16.84 17.94 22.47
C ASP A 705 -16.57 19.44 22.53
N ILE A 706 -15.32 19.86 22.27
CA ILE A 706 -14.98 21.30 22.17
C ILE A 706 -15.78 21.95 21.03
N LEU A 707 -15.87 21.33 19.87
CA LEU A 707 -16.63 21.88 18.74
C LEU A 707 -18.14 21.94 19.03
N ASN A 708 -18.69 20.92 19.69
CA ASN A 708 -20.09 20.88 20.10
C ASN A 708 -20.39 21.94 21.17
N PHE A 709 -19.51 22.10 22.16
CA PHE A 709 -19.62 23.15 23.18
C PHE A 709 -19.57 24.56 22.56
N LEU A 710 -18.62 24.81 21.65
CA LEU A 710 -18.51 26.08 20.94
C LEU A 710 -19.70 26.34 20.01
N SER A 711 -20.28 25.30 19.41
CA SER A 711 -21.47 25.40 18.58
C SER A 711 -22.73 25.65 19.40
N GLY A 712 -22.87 24.99 20.56
CA GLY A 712 -24.02 25.12 21.46
C GLY A 712 -24.15 26.50 22.11
N THR A 713 -23.03 27.20 22.33
CA THR A 713 -23.05 28.59 22.84
C THR A 713 -23.38 29.64 21.77
N ASN A 714 -23.47 29.24 20.49
CA ASN A 714 -23.72 30.11 19.33
C ASN A 714 -22.75 31.31 19.23
N ILE A 715 -21.55 31.17 19.79
CA ILE A 715 -20.50 32.18 19.77
C ILE A 715 -19.68 32.01 18.49
N GLY A 716 -19.69 33.05 17.64
CA GLY A 716 -18.87 33.07 16.43
C GLY A 716 -17.41 33.34 16.79
N THR A 717 -16.51 32.39 16.57
CA THR A 717 -15.07 32.54 16.88
C THR A 717 -14.22 32.17 15.67
N ILE A 718 -13.16 32.95 15.42
CA ILE A 718 -12.13 32.67 14.40
C ILE A 718 -10.76 32.73 15.05
N PHE A 719 -9.96 31.70 14.79
CA PHE A 719 -8.55 31.63 15.15
C PHE A 719 -7.72 31.99 13.92
N LEU A 720 -6.88 33.01 14.06
CA LEU A 720 -5.94 33.44 13.05
C LEU A 720 -4.50 33.15 13.47
N ASP A 721 -3.61 32.94 12.51
CA ASP A 721 -2.17 32.86 12.74
C ASP A 721 -1.49 34.26 12.75
N GLN A 722 -0.15 34.29 12.81
CA GLN A 722 0.65 35.52 12.77
C GLN A 722 0.56 36.28 11.43
N ARG A 723 0.13 35.63 10.35
CA ARG A 723 -0.09 36.24 9.04
C ARG A 723 -1.56 36.59 8.81
N LEU A 724 -2.38 36.48 9.87
CA LEU A 724 -3.83 36.64 9.83
C LEU A 724 -4.54 35.64 8.89
N CYS A 725 -3.94 34.47 8.68
CA CYS A 725 -4.58 33.36 7.98
C CYS A 725 -5.48 32.56 8.91
N ILE A 726 -6.64 32.14 8.40
CA ILE A 726 -7.64 31.40 9.16
C ILE A 726 -7.10 30.01 9.50
N ARG A 727 -6.98 29.67 10.79
CA ARG A 727 -6.57 28.33 11.25
C ARG A 727 -7.75 27.43 11.58
N LYS A 728 -8.77 28.00 12.21
CA LYS A 728 -9.97 27.30 12.68
C LYS A 728 -11.06 28.33 12.94
N PHE A 729 -12.32 27.92 12.81
CA PHE A 729 -13.45 28.78 13.16
C PHE A 729 -14.61 27.94 13.69
N THR A 730 -15.56 28.58 14.39
CA THR A 730 -16.78 27.92 14.85
C THR A 730 -17.89 28.08 13.79
N PRO A 731 -18.77 27.09 13.59
CA PRO A 731 -19.83 27.18 12.58
C PRO A 731 -20.72 28.43 12.71
N ALA A 732 -20.92 28.92 13.94
CA ALA A 732 -21.71 30.11 14.22
C ALA A 732 -21.19 31.39 13.53
N ILE A 733 -19.88 31.49 13.25
CA ILE A 733 -19.30 32.70 12.65
C ILE A 733 -19.66 32.90 11.18
N THR A 734 -20.08 31.83 10.50
CA THR A 734 -20.42 31.85 9.07
C THR A 734 -21.53 32.85 8.73
N LYS A 735 -22.33 33.24 9.72
CA LYS A 735 -23.36 34.29 9.60
C LYS A 735 -22.74 35.70 9.50
N GLN A 736 -21.65 35.96 10.22
CA GLN A 736 -20.98 37.26 10.29
C GLN A 736 -19.88 37.40 9.23
N ILE A 737 -19.17 36.31 8.89
CA ILE A 737 -18.14 36.28 7.86
C ILE A 737 -18.43 35.09 6.95
N ASN A 738 -18.46 35.32 5.63
CA ASN A 738 -18.81 34.29 4.65
C ASN A 738 -17.62 33.31 4.48
N LEU A 739 -17.52 32.32 5.37
CA LEU A 739 -16.44 31.34 5.43
C LEU A 739 -16.96 29.93 5.18
N THR A 740 -16.13 29.10 4.54
CA THR A 740 -16.35 27.66 4.37
C THR A 740 -15.14 26.87 4.90
N ASP A 741 -15.29 25.57 5.14
CA ASP A 741 -14.20 24.73 5.66
C ASP A 741 -12.97 24.69 4.73
N ALA A 742 -13.16 24.96 3.43
CA ALA A 742 -12.08 25.03 2.43
C ALA A 742 -11.24 26.32 2.53
N ASP A 743 -11.66 27.29 3.35
CA ASP A 743 -11.01 28.60 3.48
C ASP A 743 -9.94 28.64 4.58
N ILE A 744 -9.75 27.53 5.30
CA ILE A 744 -8.65 27.37 6.26
C ILE A 744 -7.30 27.51 5.51
N GLY A 745 -6.42 28.36 6.03
CA GLY A 745 -5.12 28.70 5.46
C GLY A 745 -5.11 30.00 4.66
N ARG A 746 -6.28 30.61 4.38
CA ARG A 746 -6.38 31.88 3.63
C ARG A 746 -6.40 33.11 4.56
N PRO A 747 -5.88 34.28 4.12
CA PRO A 747 -5.91 35.52 4.90
C PRO A 747 -7.34 36.03 5.16
N LEU A 748 -7.62 36.52 6.37
CA LEU A 748 -8.95 37.07 6.72
C LEU A 748 -9.39 38.21 5.79
N GLY A 749 -8.45 39.01 5.30
CA GLY A 749 -8.73 40.17 4.43
C GLY A 749 -9.32 39.83 3.06
N HIS A 750 -9.28 38.56 2.62
CA HIS A 750 -9.86 38.13 1.35
C HIS A 750 -11.37 37.86 1.42
N PHE A 751 -11.97 37.90 2.62
CA PHE A 751 -13.37 37.53 2.83
C PHE A 751 -14.26 38.74 3.06
N THR A 752 -15.42 38.73 2.42
CA THR A 752 -16.47 39.72 2.70
C THR A 752 -17.15 39.40 4.02
N HIS A 753 -17.43 40.44 4.81
CA HIS A 753 -18.13 40.32 6.08
C HIS A 753 -19.50 41.00 6.06
N ASN A 754 -20.41 40.47 6.87
CA ASN A 754 -21.79 40.93 7.02
C ASN A 754 -21.95 41.96 8.16
N ILE A 755 -20.83 42.45 8.72
CA ILE A 755 -20.81 43.51 9.74
C ILE A 755 -20.57 44.89 9.10
N LEU A 756 -21.21 45.91 9.68
CA LEU A 756 -21.02 47.33 9.36
C LEU A 756 -19.77 47.87 10.08
N TYR A 757 -18.61 47.27 9.81
CA TYR A 757 -17.34 47.67 10.41
C TYR A 757 -16.19 47.42 9.44
N ALA A 758 -15.59 48.49 8.90
CA ALA A 758 -14.56 48.38 7.86
C ALA A 758 -13.14 48.09 8.41
N ASN A 759 -12.87 48.42 9.67
CA ASN A 759 -11.52 48.37 10.24
C ASN A 759 -11.19 47.03 10.93
N LEU A 760 -11.86 45.94 10.56
CA LEU A 760 -11.73 44.64 11.22
C LEU A 760 -10.29 44.09 11.14
N VAL A 761 -9.69 44.12 9.94
CA VAL A 761 -8.34 43.61 9.69
C VAL A 761 -7.29 44.50 10.36
N VAL A 762 -7.46 45.82 10.28
CA VAL A 762 -6.55 46.80 10.89
C VAL A 762 -6.49 46.63 12.41
N ASP A 763 -7.64 46.45 13.07
CA ASP A 763 -7.67 46.19 14.50
C ASP A 763 -7.03 44.84 14.86
N ALA A 764 -7.19 43.80 14.03
CA ALA A 764 -6.54 42.51 14.26
C ALA A 764 -5.01 42.61 14.15
N GLU A 765 -4.49 43.35 13.15
CA GLU A 765 -3.06 43.63 13.03
C GLU A 765 -2.51 44.41 14.23
N GLU A 766 -3.26 45.39 14.72
CA GLU A 766 -2.84 46.20 15.86
C GLU A 766 -2.83 45.37 17.16
N VAL A 767 -3.79 44.48 17.37
CA VAL A 767 -3.79 43.54 18.52
C VAL A 767 -2.61 42.58 18.43
N LEU A 768 -2.26 42.12 17.22
CA LEU A 768 -1.09 41.26 17.03
C LEU A 768 0.23 41.98 17.36
N LYS A 769 0.33 43.28 17.02
CA LYS A 769 1.53 44.11 17.29
C LYS A 769 1.63 44.58 18.74
N THR A 770 0.52 45.04 19.32
CA THR A 770 0.50 45.67 20.65
C THR A 770 0.22 44.67 21.78
N LEU A 771 -0.38 43.52 21.46
CA LEU A 771 -0.84 42.50 22.40
C LEU A 771 -1.90 42.99 23.40
N ILE A 772 -2.50 44.14 23.14
CA ILE A 772 -3.57 44.71 23.96
C ILE A 772 -4.91 44.26 23.37
N PRO A 773 -5.76 43.55 24.12
CA PRO A 773 -7.09 43.17 23.65
C PRO A 773 -7.94 44.38 23.26
N LYS A 774 -8.74 44.23 22.19
CA LYS A 774 -9.69 45.25 21.73
C LYS A 774 -11.11 44.74 21.77
N HIS A 775 -12.03 45.63 22.14
CA HIS A 775 -13.48 45.36 22.18
C HIS A 775 -14.22 46.43 21.38
N ARG A 776 -15.15 46.02 20.51
CA ARG A 776 -15.99 46.90 19.71
C ARG A 776 -17.43 46.40 19.71
N GLU A 777 -18.39 47.32 19.82
CA GLU A 777 -19.78 47.00 19.50
C GLU A 777 -19.98 47.23 18.00
N VAL A 778 -20.38 46.19 17.28
CA VAL A 778 -20.56 46.21 15.83
C VAL A 778 -21.98 45.79 15.49
N ARG A 779 -22.52 46.36 14.42
CA ARG A 779 -23.87 46.03 13.93
C ARG A 779 -23.78 45.21 12.65
N SER A 780 -24.57 44.16 12.53
CA SER A 780 -24.73 43.40 11.28
C SER A 780 -25.57 44.16 10.26
N LYS A 781 -25.40 43.85 8.97
CA LYS A 781 -26.28 44.29 7.87
C LYS A 781 -27.75 43.88 8.10
N THR A 782 -27.98 42.79 8.83
CA THR A 782 -29.33 42.32 9.23
C THR A 782 -29.91 43.09 10.43
N GLY A 783 -29.18 44.05 10.99
CA GLY A 783 -29.63 44.91 12.08
C GLY A 783 -29.30 44.44 13.50
N GLN A 784 -28.79 43.21 13.66
CA GLN A 784 -28.36 42.63 14.95
C GLN A 784 -27.11 43.29 15.52
N TRP A 785 -26.97 43.30 16.84
CA TRP A 785 -25.84 43.87 17.56
C TRP A 785 -24.91 42.79 18.11
N PHE A 786 -23.62 42.93 17.86
CA PHE A 786 -22.58 42.03 18.34
C PHE A 786 -21.51 42.78 19.13
N GLN A 787 -21.03 42.16 20.20
CA GLN A 787 -19.77 42.55 20.83
C GLN A 787 -18.63 41.76 20.18
N LEU A 788 -17.81 42.46 19.40
CA LEU A 788 -16.58 41.94 18.81
C LEU A 788 -15.45 42.07 19.84
N ARG A 789 -14.75 40.97 20.10
CA ARG A 789 -13.55 40.90 20.92
C ARG A 789 -12.39 40.38 20.09
N LEU A 790 -11.26 41.07 20.13
CA LEU A 790 -10.00 40.65 19.50
C LEU A 790 -8.97 40.43 20.59
N MET A 791 -8.42 39.23 20.68
CA MET A 791 -7.47 38.83 21.72
C MET A 791 -6.22 38.17 21.10
N PRO A 792 -5.02 38.41 21.64
CA PRO A 792 -3.83 37.69 21.20
C PRO A 792 -3.91 36.22 21.61
N TYR A 793 -3.61 35.31 20.68
CA TYR A 793 -3.53 33.88 20.94
C TYR A 793 -2.13 33.52 21.42
N ARG A 794 -2.01 33.05 22.67
CA ARG A 794 -0.75 32.64 23.31
C ARG A 794 -0.75 31.15 23.57
N THR A 795 0.38 30.48 23.34
CA THR A 795 0.60 29.10 23.78
C THR A 795 1.02 29.03 25.23
N GLU A 796 1.10 27.81 25.80
CA GLU A 796 1.60 27.58 27.16
C GLU A 796 3.02 28.12 27.39
N ASP A 797 3.88 28.06 26.36
CA ASP A 797 5.22 28.68 26.36
C ASP A 797 5.22 30.21 26.21
N ASN A 798 4.04 30.84 26.32
CA ASN A 798 3.83 32.28 26.20
C ASN A 798 4.23 32.88 24.82
N VAL A 799 4.33 32.03 23.79
CA VAL A 799 4.60 32.43 22.40
C VAL A 799 3.29 32.86 21.73
N ILE A 800 3.30 34.03 21.11
CA ILE A 800 2.13 34.55 20.38
C ILE A 800 2.03 33.82 19.04
N LYS A 801 0.98 33.01 18.87
CA LYS A 801 0.73 32.27 17.63
C LYS A 801 -0.32 32.92 16.72
N GLY A 802 -0.95 34.02 17.14
CA GLY A 802 -1.85 34.80 16.29
C GLY A 802 -2.91 35.59 17.06
N VAL A 803 -4.11 35.71 16.51
CA VAL A 803 -5.23 36.49 17.08
C VAL A 803 -6.52 35.66 17.06
N VAL A 804 -7.31 35.75 18.14
CA VAL A 804 -8.67 35.19 18.21
C VAL A 804 -9.68 36.32 18.10
N LEU A 805 -10.65 36.17 17.19
CA LEU A 805 -11.79 37.07 17.06
C LEU A 805 -13.03 36.36 17.55
N THR A 806 -13.80 37.01 18.42
CA THR A 806 -15.03 36.46 19.00
C THR A 806 -16.18 37.45 18.83
N PHE A 807 -17.33 36.96 18.38
CA PHE A 807 -18.57 37.70 18.19
C PHE A 807 -19.62 37.15 19.14
N ILE A 808 -20.06 37.99 20.06
CA ILE A 808 -21.10 37.67 21.05
C ILE A 808 -22.34 38.47 20.70
N ASP A 809 -23.49 37.82 20.52
CA ASP A 809 -24.75 38.53 20.28
C ASP A 809 -25.17 39.29 21.54
N ILE A 810 -25.39 40.60 21.40
CA ILE A 810 -25.85 41.50 22.47
C ILE A 810 -27.18 42.17 22.10
N SER A 811 -27.89 41.63 21.11
CA SER A 811 -29.15 42.20 20.59
C SER A 811 -30.24 42.25 21.66
N GLU A 812 -30.40 41.18 22.44
CA GLU A 812 -31.39 41.14 23.54
C GLU A 812 -31.05 42.16 24.63
N VAL A 813 -29.78 42.26 25.01
CA VAL A 813 -29.30 43.24 26.00
C VAL A 813 -29.56 44.67 25.50
N LYS A 814 -29.29 44.97 24.22
CA LYS A 814 -29.56 46.29 23.62
C LYS A 814 -31.06 46.58 23.59
N SER A 815 -31.88 45.62 23.17
CA SER A 815 -33.34 45.77 23.12
C SER A 815 -33.94 45.99 24.51
N ALA A 816 -33.50 45.22 25.51
CA ALA A 816 -33.93 45.39 26.90
C ALA A 816 -33.53 46.76 27.46
N ASN A 817 -32.31 47.21 27.18
CA ASN A 817 -31.83 48.52 27.63
C ASN A 817 -32.58 49.68 26.95
N ASP A 818 -32.88 49.56 25.65
CA ASP A 818 -33.69 50.54 24.93
C ASP A 818 -35.15 50.55 25.41
N ASN A 819 -35.73 49.39 25.73
CA ASN A 819 -37.06 49.30 26.33
C ASN A 819 -37.09 49.91 27.74
N LEU A 820 -36.08 49.64 28.56
CA LEU A 820 -35.94 50.25 29.88
C LEU A 820 -35.82 51.77 29.76
N ARG A 821 -35.01 52.29 28.83
CA ARG A 821 -34.91 53.73 28.55
C ARG A 821 -36.26 54.33 28.14
N LYS A 822 -37.03 53.67 27.27
CA LYS A 822 -38.37 54.12 26.86
C LYS A 822 -39.35 54.14 28.04
N LEU A 823 -39.33 53.12 28.90
CA LEU A 823 -40.17 53.06 30.10
C LEU A 823 -39.77 54.14 31.10
N MET A 824 -38.48 54.32 31.37
CA MET A 824 -37.97 55.39 32.23
C MET A 824 -38.37 56.77 31.69
N ALA A 825 -38.24 57.00 30.38
CA ALA A 825 -38.67 58.26 29.76
C ALA A 825 -40.19 58.49 29.91
N ALA A 826 -41.01 57.45 29.78
CA ALA A 826 -42.46 57.53 29.99
C ALA A 826 -42.82 57.84 31.46
N VAL A 827 -42.10 57.26 32.42
CA VAL A 827 -42.27 57.54 33.86
C VAL A 827 -41.84 58.96 34.21
N GLU A 828 -40.69 59.41 33.70
CA GLU A 828 -40.17 60.76 33.94
C GLU A 828 -41.00 61.86 33.27
N GLN A 829 -41.60 61.59 32.12
CA GLN A 829 -42.45 62.54 31.40
C GLN A 829 -43.94 62.41 31.76
N SER A 830 -44.30 61.55 32.72
CA SER A 830 -45.67 61.40 33.18
C SER A 830 -46.15 62.66 33.90
N ASN A 831 -47.37 63.11 33.59
CA ASN A 831 -48.01 64.23 34.29
C ASN A 831 -48.45 63.87 35.72
N HIS A 832 -48.44 62.59 36.09
CA HIS A 832 -48.73 62.14 37.45
C HIS A 832 -47.45 62.16 38.30
N THR A 833 -47.58 62.49 39.59
CA THR A 833 -46.47 62.32 40.53
C THR A 833 -46.29 60.83 40.80
N ILE A 834 -45.08 60.32 40.59
CA ILE A 834 -44.73 58.92 40.82
C ILE A 834 -43.68 58.87 41.92
N MET A 835 -43.89 58.02 42.91
CA MET A 835 -42.96 57.75 44.00
C MET A 835 -42.93 56.25 44.27
N ILE A 836 -41.72 55.69 44.36
CA ILE A 836 -41.48 54.29 44.68
C ILE A 836 -40.74 54.23 46.01
N THR A 837 -41.20 53.37 46.92
CA THR A 837 -40.52 53.08 48.19
C THR A 837 -40.13 51.62 48.29
N ASP A 838 -39.17 51.30 49.14
CA ASP A 838 -38.92 49.94 49.61
C ASP A 838 -40.11 49.40 50.45
N ALA A 839 -40.04 48.14 50.87
CA ALA A 839 -41.03 47.50 51.74
C ALA A 839 -41.12 48.15 53.15
N SER A 840 -40.14 48.95 53.56
CA SER A 840 -40.10 49.64 54.86
C SER A 840 -40.66 51.08 54.79
N GLY A 841 -41.03 51.54 53.60
CA GLY A 841 -41.55 52.87 53.32
C GLY A 841 -40.49 53.95 53.14
N VAL A 842 -39.25 53.58 52.79
CA VAL A 842 -38.17 54.51 52.42
C VAL A 842 -38.22 54.79 50.93
N ILE A 843 -38.22 56.06 50.53
CA ILE A 843 -38.30 56.50 49.14
C ILE A 843 -37.02 56.08 48.40
N GLU A 844 -37.17 55.31 47.33
CA GLU A 844 -36.09 54.89 46.44
C GLU A 844 -36.07 55.72 45.15
N TYR A 845 -37.23 56.20 44.70
CA TYR A 845 -37.35 56.96 43.45
C TYR A 845 -38.55 57.92 43.47
N VAL A 846 -38.38 59.09 42.86
CA VAL A 846 -39.44 60.05 42.53
C VAL A 846 -39.23 60.58 41.12
N ASN A 847 -40.32 60.75 40.36
CA ASN A 847 -40.22 61.29 38.99
C ASN A 847 -40.18 62.83 38.97
N ARG A 848 -39.90 63.40 37.81
CA ARG A 848 -39.90 64.86 37.59
C ARG A 848 -41.16 65.59 38.07
N SER A 849 -42.36 65.07 37.79
CA SER A 849 -43.63 65.70 38.19
C SER A 849 -43.77 65.82 39.72
N PHE A 850 -43.33 64.81 40.47
CA PHE A 850 -43.25 64.89 41.93
C PHE A 850 -42.36 66.04 42.39
N CYS A 851 -41.19 66.20 41.78
CA CYS A 851 -40.24 67.27 42.14
C CYS A 851 -40.83 68.66 41.84
N GLU A 852 -41.50 68.82 40.69
CA GLU A 852 -42.13 70.08 40.28
C GLU A 852 -43.31 70.47 41.19
N ILE A 853 -44.16 69.51 41.60
CA ILE A 853 -45.34 69.78 42.44
C ILE A 853 -44.96 69.96 43.91
N SER A 854 -44.04 69.16 44.44
CA SER A 854 -43.64 69.19 45.85
C SER A 854 -42.54 70.22 46.17
N GLY A 855 -41.80 70.68 45.15
CA GLY A 855 -40.66 71.58 45.30
C GLY A 855 -39.40 70.94 45.89
N TYR A 856 -39.40 69.62 46.14
CA TYR A 856 -38.23 68.87 46.58
C TYR A 856 -37.42 68.36 45.39
N ALA A 857 -36.09 68.44 45.44
CA ALA A 857 -35.25 67.73 44.49
C ALA A 857 -35.22 66.24 44.85
N SER A 858 -35.11 65.36 43.86
CA SER A 858 -35.04 63.90 44.07
C SER A 858 -33.97 63.51 45.11
N ALA A 859 -32.78 64.12 45.04
CA ALA A 859 -31.69 63.88 45.99
C ALA A 859 -32.00 64.30 47.45
N ASP A 860 -32.98 65.18 47.67
CA ASP A 860 -33.37 65.63 49.02
C ASP A 860 -34.34 64.66 49.71
N VAL A 861 -35.01 63.80 48.94
CA VAL A 861 -36.12 62.95 49.44
C VAL A 861 -35.85 61.46 49.30
N VAL A 862 -35.00 61.04 48.37
CA VAL A 862 -34.54 59.64 48.27
C VAL A 862 -33.77 59.27 49.55
N GLY A 863 -34.12 58.14 50.16
CA GLY A 863 -33.60 57.70 51.46
C GLY A 863 -34.42 58.16 52.67
N LEU A 864 -35.44 59.01 52.49
CA LEU A 864 -36.36 59.43 53.56
C LEU A 864 -37.71 58.71 53.47
N LYS A 865 -38.53 58.80 54.53
CA LYS A 865 -39.91 58.31 54.50
C LYS A 865 -40.86 59.38 53.93
N PRO A 866 -41.97 59.00 53.25
CA PRO A 866 -42.97 59.92 52.69
C PRO A 866 -43.60 60.92 53.66
N ASN A 867 -43.39 60.76 54.97
CA ASN A 867 -43.83 61.72 55.98
C ASN A 867 -43.19 63.10 55.81
N VAL A 868 -42.09 63.22 55.06
CA VAL A 868 -41.43 64.50 54.73
C VAL A 868 -42.37 65.49 54.02
N ILE A 869 -43.36 64.99 53.26
CA ILE A 869 -44.38 65.80 52.59
C ILE A 869 -45.74 65.78 53.30
N LYS A 870 -45.88 65.13 54.46
CA LYS A 870 -47.17 65.04 55.19
C LYS A 870 -47.56 66.42 55.73
N SER A 871 -48.79 66.87 55.46
CA SER A 871 -49.37 68.07 56.06
C SER A 871 -49.93 67.81 57.46
N GLU A 872 -49.94 68.82 58.32
CA GLU A 872 -50.62 68.80 59.63
C GLU A 872 -52.16 68.71 59.50
N ALA A 873 -52.70 69.02 58.32
CA ALA A 873 -54.12 68.89 57.99
C ALA A 873 -54.54 67.45 57.59
N MET A 874 -53.62 66.49 57.59
CA MET A 874 -53.87 65.11 57.22
C MET A 874 -54.37 64.28 58.41
N ASP A 875 -55.52 63.62 58.26
CA ASP A 875 -56.08 62.75 59.30
C ASP A 875 -55.20 61.50 59.54
N ASP A 876 -54.76 61.31 60.78
CA ASP A 876 -53.96 60.17 61.21
C ASP A 876 -54.70 58.82 61.03
N GLN A 877 -56.03 58.82 61.09
CA GLN A 877 -56.83 57.61 60.83
C GLN A 877 -56.72 57.17 59.37
N VAL A 878 -56.71 58.11 58.42
CA VAL A 878 -56.56 57.83 56.99
C VAL A 878 -55.16 57.28 56.70
N PHE A 879 -54.12 57.82 57.35
CA PHE A 879 -52.76 57.32 57.22
C PHE A 879 -52.57 55.92 57.81
N ALA A 880 -53.18 55.63 58.96
CA ALA A 880 -53.15 54.30 59.57
C ALA A 880 -53.94 53.27 58.76
N ALA A 881 -55.07 53.66 58.17
CA ALA A 881 -55.84 52.82 57.26
C ALA A 881 -55.05 52.51 55.98
N LEU A 882 -54.40 53.51 55.39
CA LEU A 882 -53.52 53.36 54.22
C LEU A 882 -52.45 52.29 54.47
N TRP A 883 -51.67 52.40 55.54
CA TRP A 883 -50.62 51.43 55.86
C TRP A 883 -51.17 50.02 56.07
N ARG A 884 -52.30 49.89 56.77
CA ARG A 884 -52.95 48.58 56.98
C ARG A 884 -53.37 47.94 55.64
N THR A 885 -53.91 48.73 54.72
CA THR A 885 -54.36 48.26 53.41
C THR A 885 -53.19 47.82 52.52
N ILE A 886 -52.14 48.64 52.39
CA ILE A 886 -51.03 48.30 51.50
C ILE A 886 -50.15 47.18 52.08
N SER A 887 -49.99 47.10 53.40
CA SER A 887 -49.26 46.00 54.05
C SER A 887 -49.98 44.66 54.00
N SER A 888 -51.29 44.64 53.76
CA SER A 888 -52.03 43.38 53.50
C SER A 888 -51.97 42.94 52.03
N GLY A 889 -51.22 43.63 51.18
CA GLY A 889 -51.14 43.34 49.75
C GLY A 889 -52.28 43.94 48.91
N ALA A 890 -53.17 44.75 49.49
CA ALA A 890 -54.28 45.37 48.77
C ALA A 890 -53.92 46.77 48.23
N ARG A 891 -54.54 47.18 47.13
CA ARG A 891 -54.44 48.56 46.62
C ARG A 891 -55.18 49.54 47.53
N TRP A 892 -54.60 50.71 47.75
CA TRP A 892 -55.24 51.82 48.45
C TRP A 892 -55.47 53.00 47.50
N GLU A 893 -56.64 53.62 47.57
CA GLU A 893 -57.03 54.77 46.77
C GLU A 893 -57.66 55.83 47.69
N GLY A 894 -57.23 57.07 47.59
CA GLY A 894 -57.77 58.15 48.43
C GLY A 894 -57.12 59.51 48.22
N ARG A 895 -57.71 60.53 48.83
CA ARG A 895 -57.21 61.90 48.76
C ARG A 895 -56.20 62.17 49.87
N LEU A 896 -55.01 62.64 49.50
CA LEU A 896 -53.94 63.02 50.42
C LEU A 896 -53.75 64.54 50.40
N THR A 897 -53.56 65.14 51.58
CA THR A 897 -53.18 66.56 51.70
C THR A 897 -51.74 66.64 52.16
N ASN A 898 -50.87 67.14 51.29
CA ASN A 898 -49.43 67.22 51.51
C ASN A 898 -48.95 68.68 51.63
N ARG A 899 -47.72 68.86 52.10
CA ARG A 899 -47.03 70.14 52.24
C ARG A 899 -45.77 70.14 51.38
N ALA A 900 -45.68 71.10 50.46
CA ALA A 900 -44.51 71.34 49.61
C ALA A 900 -43.35 71.95 50.42
N LYS A 901 -42.13 71.94 49.84
CA LYS A 901 -40.90 72.43 50.48
C LYS A 901 -40.97 73.92 50.86
N ASP A 902 -41.74 74.71 50.10
CA ASP A 902 -41.99 76.14 50.33
C ASP A 902 -43.08 76.42 51.39
N GLY A 903 -43.66 75.37 51.98
CA GLY A 903 -44.72 75.45 52.99
C GLY A 903 -46.15 75.45 52.44
N ARG A 904 -46.35 75.47 51.12
CA ARG A 904 -47.69 75.43 50.51
C ARG A 904 -48.34 74.06 50.70
N THR A 905 -49.63 74.03 51.01
CA THR A 905 -50.41 72.79 51.00
C THR A 905 -50.97 72.49 49.62
N PHE A 906 -50.96 71.21 49.24
CA PHE A 906 -51.55 70.73 48.00
C PHE A 906 -52.28 69.41 48.24
N CYS A 907 -53.42 69.24 47.55
CA CYS A 907 -54.21 68.02 47.62
C CYS A 907 -53.99 67.20 46.35
N GLU A 908 -53.85 65.90 46.52
CA GLU A 908 -53.69 64.95 45.41
C GLU A 908 -54.63 63.76 45.61
N ASP A 909 -55.17 63.26 44.51
CA ASP A 909 -55.85 61.97 44.51
C ASP A 909 -54.79 60.92 44.18
N ALA A 910 -54.53 60.04 45.15
CA ALA A 910 -53.41 59.10 45.13
C ALA A 910 -53.89 57.65 45.12
N VAL A 911 -53.19 56.84 44.34
CA VAL A 911 -53.31 55.38 44.32
C VAL A 911 -51.96 54.80 44.75
N ILE A 912 -51.97 53.93 45.75
CA ILE A 912 -50.79 53.24 46.25
C ILE A 912 -51.00 51.74 46.11
N VAL A 913 -50.07 51.09 45.41
CA VAL A 913 -50.14 49.66 45.11
C VAL A 913 -48.86 48.97 45.63
N PRO A 914 -48.98 47.85 46.36
CA PRO A 914 -47.84 47.00 46.67
C PRO A 914 -47.33 46.29 45.42
N MET A 915 -46.03 46.33 45.18
CA MET A 915 -45.36 45.55 44.15
C MET A 915 -44.89 44.23 44.76
N LEU A 916 -45.27 43.12 44.12
CA LEU A 916 -44.96 41.77 44.58
C LEU A 916 -43.86 41.15 43.71
N ASP A 917 -42.99 40.36 44.33
CA ASP A 917 -42.04 39.50 43.61
C ASP A 917 -42.71 38.22 43.06
N GLY A 918 -41.92 37.37 42.39
CA GLY A 918 -42.39 36.09 41.84
C GLY A 918 -42.86 35.08 42.89
N GLU A 919 -42.62 35.33 44.18
CA GLU A 919 -43.07 34.50 45.30
C GLU A 919 -44.25 35.12 46.07
N GLY A 920 -44.77 36.26 45.59
CA GLY A 920 -45.90 36.96 46.20
C GLY A 920 -45.56 37.82 47.43
N ARG A 921 -44.28 38.09 47.69
CA ARG A 921 -43.84 38.96 48.80
C ARG A 921 -43.81 40.42 48.34
N ILE A 922 -44.19 41.35 49.21
CA ILE A 922 -44.12 42.79 48.91
C ILE A 922 -42.65 43.23 48.92
N THR A 923 -42.15 43.72 47.79
CA THR A 923 -40.79 44.28 47.66
C THR A 923 -40.78 45.79 47.78
N ASN A 924 -41.80 46.45 47.24
CA ASN A 924 -41.86 47.91 47.11
C ASN A 924 -43.31 48.41 47.14
N TYR A 925 -43.50 49.71 47.36
CA TYR A 925 -44.79 50.37 47.15
C TYR A 925 -44.67 51.42 46.04
N LEU A 926 -45.60 51.38 45.08
CA LEU A 926 -45.73 52.36 44.01
C LEU A 926 -46.89 53.31 44.34
N LYS A 927 -46.59 54.59 44.53
CA LYS A 927 -47.58 55.67 44.61
C LYS A 927 -47.64 56.41 43.28
N THR A 928 -48.85 56.56 42.75
CA THR A 928 -49.17 57.46 41.64
C THR A 928 -50.23 58.44 42.10
N ALA A 929 -50.07 59.74 41.83
CA ALA A 929 -51.05 60.73 42.24
C ALA A 929 -51.21 61.87 41.23
N VAL A 930 -52.38 62.50 41.24
CA VAL A 930 -52.71 63.65 40.39
C VAL A 930 -53.11 64.82 41.28
N LEU A 931 -52.56 66.00 40.99
CA LEU A 931 -52.89 67.22 41.70
C LEU A 931 -54.37 67.57 41.51
N VAL A 932 -55.09 67.71 42.62
CA VAL A 932 -56.48 68.19 42.62
C VAL A 932 -56.45 69.71 42.59
N LEU A 933 -56.68 70.28 41.41
CA LEU A 933 -56.85 71.73 41.30
C LEU A 933 -58.14 72.12 42.03
N PRO A 934 -58.13 73.20 42.83
CA PRO A 934 -59.38 73.72 43.39
C PRO A 934 -60.30 74.06 42.23
N ALA A 935 -61.57 73.64 42.32
CA ALA A 935 -62.58 73.96 41.32
C ALA A 935 -62.53 75.47 41.04
N ARG A 936 -62.24 75.86 39.79
CA ARG A 936 -62.40 77.24 39.35
C ARG A 936 -63.89 77.56 39.52
N GLY A 937 -64.22 78.33 40.55
CA GLY A 937 -65.52 78.97 40.70
C GLY A 937 -65.77 79.95 39.56
#